data_AF-A0A142L0C2-F1
#
_entry.id   AF-A0A142L0C2-F1
#
_cell.length_a   1.000
_cell.length_b   1.000
_cell.length_c   1.000
_cell.angle_alpha   90.00
_cell.angle_beta   90.00
_cell.angle_gamma   90.00
#
_symmetry.space_group_name_H-M   'P 1'
#
loop_
_entity.id
_entity.type
_entity.pdbx_description
1 polymer ?
#
loop_
_entity_poly.entity_id
_entity_poly.type
_entity_poly.pdbx_seq_one_letter_code
_entity_poly.pdbx_strand_id
1 'polypeptide(L)'
;MSHVHQHIWNFSTVGGVKRVNLDSGADLIHLDQLDQKLWTALSCPVNGLEIDPKTLALIDTDGDGHIRVPEMLAAAKWITAVLKNPDDLLKQEHVFPLSAINSSTEEGRTLLSSAKIILRNLGKEDVNALTVEETSNTERIFAVARFNGDGVITEDTVANDEQKQLLTEIMACVGDVLDLGGKHGISAELLQQFVEACKKYVAWFAKAQNSKTLLPFGNHSAEAYARYTAIKAKVDDYFIRCRLAAFDPQSTSALNLSVARVEAISEKDLSVSLDEIATYPLAKIDAGKPLPLINGVNPAWEKAIDSFNTLIAHQQFPGKTTLTETEWQSLETAFADFAKWQTEKEDNLVEPLGIDRVKNILEGQCIDELNILIQQDQALEHETNSIMKVDQLVRYHRDLYTLLKNFVTFFDFYSPGYKAIFQAGTLYIDQRSCDLCIKVTDMDKHGTMATLSGMFLMYCECISKASNEKMIVLAALTNGDIDNLVVGRNAIFYDRKGQDWDATIIKIIDNPISIRQAFWSPYRKVSRFIETQVNKFAASQDDKVTANTTKGIEDAQGKMINAPLDAPKAPAPPFDIGKFVGIFAAISLALGAIGTAIASVIAGFMGLTWWKMPLALSGIILLISGPAMIMAYLKLRKRNLAPILDANGWAINANVIVNIQFGNLLTHIATLPHGAKINLNDPFTKKKRPFWPFALAVILLIALVFYSLWKAGLIWVRL
;
A
#
# COMPACT_ATOMS: atom_id res chain seq x y z
N MET A 1 -2.29 25.02 -55.08
CA MET A 1 -2.93 24.56 -53.83
C MET A 1 -3.02 23.05 -53.90
N SER A 2 -2.05 22.36 -53.31
CA SER A 2 -2.05 20.90 -53.18
C SER A 2 -3.20 20.50 -52.26
N HIS A 3 -4.14 19.72 -52.77
CA HIS A 3 -5.13 19.05 -51.94
C HIS A 3 -4.39 18.17 -50.94
N VAL A 4 -4.33 18.58 -49.67
CA VAL A 4 -3.92 17.69 -48.58
C VAL A 4 -5.01 16.63 -48.52
N HIS A 5 -4.71 15.41 -48.98
CA HIS A 5 -5.62 14.29 -48.82
C HIS A 5 -5.84 14.09 -47.31
N GLN A 6 -7.05 14.39 -46.84
CA GLN A 6 -7.46 14.18 -45.46
C GLN A 6 -7.42 12.68 -45.16
N HIS A 7 -6.79 12.28 -44.04
CA HIS A 7 -6.70 10.87 -43.64
C HIS A 7 -8.09 10.24 -43.52
N ILE A 8 -8.25 9.02 -44.04
CA ILE A 8 -9.55 8.33 -44.08
C ILE A 8 -9.63 7.39 -42.88
N TRP A 9 -10.43 7.77 -41.89
CA TRP A 9 -10.67 6.98 -40.68
C TRP A 9 -11.71 5.88 -40.88
N ASN A 10 -11.40 4.68 -40.41
CA ASN A 10 -12.34 3.57 -40.32
C ASN A 10 -12.94 3.48 -38.92
N PHE A 11 -14.22 3.13 -38.84
CA PHE A 11 -14.94 2.99 -37.56
C PHE A 11 -15.74 1.69 -37.52
N SER A 12 -15.68 1.02 -36.36
CA SER A 12 -16.51 -0.15 -36.06
C SER A 12 -17.49 0.15 -34.94
N THR A 13 -18.66 -0.49 -34.95
CA THR A 13 -19.61 -0.41 -33.84
C THR A 13 -19.33 -1.54 -32.86
N VAL A 14 -18.69 -1.22 -31.74
CA VAL A 14 -18.29 -2.20 -30.72
C VAL A 14 -18.81 -1.75 -29.36
N GLY A 15 -19.46 -2.67 -28.64
CA GLY A 15 -20.13 -2.33 -27.37
C GLY A 15 -21.29 -1.34 -27.52
N GLY A 16 -21.85 -1.19 -28.73
CA GLY A 16 -22.93 -0.22 -29.01
C GLY A 16 -22.48 1.22 -29.21
N VAL A 17 -21.16 1.47 -29.34
CA VAL A 17 -20.56 2.78 -29.60
C VAL A 17 -19.71 2.69 -30.87
N LYS A 18 -19.66 3.77 -31.68
CA LYS A 18 -18.73 3.87 -32.80
C LYS A 18 -17.32 4.15 -32.27
N ARG A 19 -16.37 3.29 -32.57
CA ARG A 19 -14.97 3.38 -32.14
C ARG A 19 -14.09 3.39 -33.38
N VAL A 20 -13.06 4.23 -33.38
CA VAL A 20 -12.08 4.26 -34.47
C VAL A 20 -11.36 2.91 -34.54
N ASN A 21 -10.95 2.49 -35.73
CA ASN A 21 -10.04 1.38 -35.90
C ASN A 21 -8.63 1.91 -36.09
N LEU A 22 -7.65 1.32 -35.41
CA LEU A 22 -6.23 1.63 -35.59
C LEU A 22 -5.58 0.43 -36.30
N ASP A 23 -5.82 0.31 -37.61
CA ASP A 23 -5.51 -0.89 -38.40
C ASP A 23 -4.26 -0.71 -39.27
N SER A 24 -3.66 0.48 -39.28
CA SER A 24 -2.44 0.80 -40.02
C SER A 24 -1.52 1.78 -39.29
N GLY A 25 -0.26 1.81 -39.69
CA GLY A 25 0.71 2.83 -39.29
C GLY A 25 0.30 4.24 -39.70
N ALA A 26 -0.46 4.39 -40.79
CA ALA A 26 -1.03 5.67 -41.20
C ALA A 26 -2.05 6.21 -40.19
N ASP A 27 -2.81 5.35 -39.51
CA ASP A 27 -3.71 5.74 -38.43
C ASP A 27 -2.94 6.28 -37.22
N LEU A 28 -1.75 5.73 -36.96
CA LEU A 28 -0.88 6.17 -35.86
C LEU A 28 -0.21 7.52 -36.15
N ILE A 29 0.23 7.73 -37.40
CA ILE A 29 0.83 9.00 -37.85
C ILE A 29 -0.17 10.16 -37.71
N HIS A 30 -1.43 9.93 -38.10
CA HIS A 30 -2.47 10.97 -38.12
C HIS A 30 -3.30 11.01 -36.84
N LEU A 31 -2.90 10.31 -35.78
CA LEU A 31 -3.69 10.18 -34.54
C LEU A 31 -4.04 11.52 -33.90
N ASP A 32 -3.20 12.54 -34.09
CA ASP A 32 -3.42 13.92 -33.63
C ASP A 32 -4.58 14.64 -34.35
N GLN A 33 -5.02 14.12 -35.50
CA GLN A 33 -6.16 14.63 -36.27
C GLN A 33 -7.51 14.03 -35.83
N LEU A 34 -7.50 12.98 -35.00
CA LEU A 34 -8.72 12.37 -34.49
C LEU A 34 -9.31 13.20 -33.35
N ASP A 35 -10.59 13.59 -33.46
CA ASP A 35 -11.27 14.32 -32.37
C ASP A 35 -11.22 13.51 -31.07
N GLN A 36 -10.65 14.12 -30.01
CA GLN A 36 -10.46 13.50 -28.71
C GLN A 36 -11.78 12.99 -28.09
N LYS A 37 -12.93 13.57 -28.47
CA LYS A 37 -14.26 13.09 -28.03
C LYS A 37 -14.56 11.66 -28.50
N LEU A 38 -13.84 11.17 -29.51
CA LEU A 38 -13.97 9.81 -30.04
C LEU A 38 -13.07 8.79 -29.33
N TRP A 39 -12.23 9.24 -28.40
CA TRP A 39 -11.35 8.39 -27.62
C TRP A 39 -12.11 7.80 -26.43
N THR A 40 -11.76 6.56 -26.05
CA THR A 40 -12.43 5.85 -24.95
C THR A 40 -11.98 6.38 -23.60
N ALA A 41 -10.68 6.56 -23.42
CA ALA A 41 -10.08 7.20 -22.27
C ALA A 41 -9.37 8.49 -22.71
N LEU A 42 -9.33 9.47 -21.82
CA LEU A 42 -8.53 10.69 -21.96
C LEU A 42 -7.34 10.70 -20.99
N SER A 43 -7.35 9.79 -20.01
CA SER A 43 -6.23 9.54 -19.10
C SER A 43 -6.28 8.12 -18.56
N CYS A 44 -5.12 7.53 -18.27
CA CYS A 44 -4.97 6.26 -17.57
C CYS A 44 -3.83 6.33 -16.55
N PRO A 45 -3.89 5.57 -15.44
CA PRO A 45 -2.82 5.52 -14.46
C PRO A 45 -1.60 4.77 -15.00
N VAL A 46 -0.41 5.06 -14.48
CA VAL A 46 0.82 4.29 -14.80
C VAL A 46 0.96 2.99 -13.99
N ASN A 47 0.12 2.83 -12.96
CA ASN A 47 0.17 1.70 -12.02
C ASN A 47 -1.07 0.82 -12.11
N GLY A 48 -0.94 -0.45 -11.71
CA GLY A 48 -2.05 -1.40 -11.63
C GLY A 48 -2.53 -1.92 -13.00
N LEU A 49 -1.78 -1.64 -14.06
CA LEU A 49 -2.02 -2.13 -15.41
C LEU A 49 -1.11 -3.32 -15.75
N GLU A 50 -1.60 -4.15 -16.65
CA GLU A 50 -0.96 -5.36 -17.14
C GLU A 50 -0.24 -5.10 -18.47
N ILE A 51 0.70 -4.18 -18.38
CA ILE A 51 1.63 -3.74 -19.42
C ILE A 51 2.92 -3.31 -18.69
N ASP A 52 4.03 -3.20 -19.40
CA ASP A 52 5.31 -2.87 -18.77
C ASP A 52 5.26 -1.48 -18.09
N PRO A 53 5.45 -1.40 -16.76
CA PRO A 53 5.34 -0.14 -16.02
C PRO A 53 6.43 0.87 -16.41
N LYS A 54 7.62 0.40 -16.83
CA LYS A 54 8.68 1.31 -17.29
C LYS A 54 8.32 1.97 -18.63
N THR A 55 7.59 1.26 -19.50
CA THR A 55 7.07 1.87 -20.74
C THR A 55 6.04 2.96 -20.41
N LEU A 56 5.18 2.73 -19.41
CA LEU A 56 4.23 3.77 -18.97
C LEU A 56 4.96 4.98 -18.36
N ALA A 57 5.97 4.75 -17.52
CA ALA A 57 6.79 5.82 -16.93
C ALA A 57 7.54 6.67 -17.98
N LEU A 58 7.92 6.10 -19.13
CA LEU A 58 8.54 6.87 -20.23
C LEU A 58 7.55 7.76 -20.97
N ILE A 59 6.25 7.42 -20.94
CA ILE A 59 5.19 8.21 -21.57
C ILE A 59 4.69 9.30 -20.61
N ASP A 60 4.66 9.02 -19.30
CA ASP A 60 4.37 9.99 -18.23
C ASP A 60 5.53 10.98 -18.06
N THR A 61 5.51 12.03 -18.87
CA THR A 61 6.60 13.00 -18.98
C THR A 61 6.64 14.01 -17.84
N ASP A 62 5.52 14.23 -17.16
CA ASP A 62 5.43 15.14 -15.99
C ASP A 62 5.55 14.41 -14.65
N GLY A 63 5.50 13.08 -14.65
CA GLY A 63 5.73 12.22 -13.49
C GLY A 63 4.59 12.26 -12.47
N ASP A 64 3.38 12.65 -12.89
CA ASP A 64 2.22 12.76 -12.00
C ASP A 64 1.45 11.43 -11.82
N GLY A 65 1.96 10.36 -12.43
CA GLY A 65 1.42 9.02 -12.37
C GLY A 65 0.25 8.77 -13.32
N HIS A 66 -0.05 9.69 -14.24
CA HIS A 66 -1.14 9.57 -15.20
C HIS A 66 -0.72 9.96 -16.62
N ILE A 67 -0.92 9.05 -17.55
CA ILE A 67 -0.73 9.33 -18.98
C ILE A 67 -1.97 10.02 -19.53
N ARG A 68 -1.80 11.17 -20.17
CA ARG A 68 -2.87 11.93 -20.84
C ARG A 68 -2.75 11.91 -22.36
N VAL A 69 -3.80 12.37 -23.04
CA VAL A 69 -3.82 12.44 -24.52
C VAL A 69 -2.59 13.13 -25.13
N PRO A 70 -2.11 14.30 -24.65
CA PRO A 70 -0.94 14.96 -25.24
C PRO A 70 0.33 14.09 -25.22
N GLU A 71 0.55 13.35 -24.14
CA GLU A 71 1.69 12.46 -23.97
C GLU A 71 1.58 11.23 -24.86
N MET A 72 0.36 10.67 -24.97
CA MET A 72 0.07 9.58 -25.90
C MET A 72 0.35 10.00 -27.36
N LEU A 73 -0.08 11.20 -27.73
CA LEU A 73 0.17 11.77 -29.06
C LEU A 73 1.66 12.04 -29.29
N ALA A 74 2.36 12.56 -28.28
CA ALA A 74 3.81 12.79 -28.36
C ALA A 74 4.57 11.47 -28.56
N ALA A 75 4.21 10.42 -27.81
CA ALA A 75 4.79 9.08 -27.95
C ALA A 75 4.53 8.50 -29.35
N ALA A 76 3.28 8.55 -29.83
CA ALA A 76 2.90 8.07 -31.16
C ALA A 76 3.64 8.84 -32.27
N LYS A 77 3.72 10.17 -32.17
CA LYS A 77 4.40 11.01 -33.14
C LYS A 77 5.91 10.76 -33.17
N TRP A 78 6.55 10.61 -32.01
CA TRP A 78 7.98 10.34 -31.94
C TRP A 78 8.31 8.97 -32.53
N ILE A 79 7.63 7.90 -32.10
CA ILE A 79 7.93 6.54 -32.58
C ILE A 79 7.71 6.39 -34.09
N THR A 80 6.65 7.00 -34.63
CA THR A 80 6.35 6.92 -36.06
C THR A 80 7.32 7.75 -36.91
N ALA A 81 7.99 8.76 -36.35
CA ALA A 81 9.02 9.53 -37.04
C ALA A 81 10.38 8.80 -37.10
N VAL A 82 10.72 8.02 -36.08
CA VAL A 82 12.00 7.30 -35.98
C VAL A 82 11.98 5.89 -36.59
N LEU A 83 10.81 5.36 -36.96
CA LEU A 83 10.66 4.11 -37.68
C LEU A 83 10.57 4.31 -39.20
N LYS A 84 11.15 3.39 -39.98
CA LYS A 84 10.99 3.37 -41.45
C LYS A 84 9.58 3.03 -41.86
N ASN A 85 8.97 2.08 -41.15
CA ASN A 85 7.63 1.58 -41.43
C ASN A 85 6.79 1.54 -40.15
N PRO A 86 5.90 2.52 -39.93
CA PRO A 86 5.00 2.56 -38.78
C PRO A 86 4.07 1.34 -38.64
N ASP A 87 3.81 0.58 -39.72
CA ASP A 87 3.02 -0.66 -39.65
C ASP A 87 3.70 -1.75 -38.79
N ASP A 88 5.01 -1.65 -38.55
CA ASP A 88 5.72 -2.61 -37.71
C ASP A 88 5.22 -2.60 -36.25
N LEU A 89 4.69 -1.46 -35.77
CA LEU A 89 4.11 -1.33 -34.42
C LEU A 89 2.90 -2.24 -34.20
N LEU A 90 2.15 -2.55 -35.26
CA LEU A 90 0.94 -3.37 -35.17
C LEU A 90 1.28 -4.84 -34.90
N LYS A 91 2.52 -5.25 -35.18
CA LYS A 91 2.99 -6.62 -34.95
C LYS A 91 3.30 -6.90 -33.48
N GLN A 92 3.56 -5.86 -32.68
CA GLN A 92 3.86 -5.96 -31.25
C GLN A 92 4.99 -6.95 -30.95
N GLU A 93 6.02 -7.00 -31.81
CA GLU A 93 7.12 -7.96 -31.69
C GLU A 93 8.03 -7.61 -30.50
N HIS A 94 8.42 -8.65 -29.76
CA HIS A 94 9.33 -8.53 -28.61
C HIS A 94 10.77 -8.18 -29.00
N VAL A 95 11.16 -8.48 -30.24
CA VAL A 95 12.49 -8.27 -30.78
C VAL A 95 12.44 -7.07 -31.72
N PHE A 96 13.31 -6.09 -31.49
CA PHE A 96 13.41 -4.90 -32.31
C PHE A 96 14.58 -5.00 -33.31
N PRO A 97 14.32 -5.11 -34.61
CA PRO A 97 15.38 -5.16 -35.61
C PRO A 97 15.97 -3.77 -35.86
N LEU A 98 17.31 -3.63 -35.82
CA LEU A 98 17.99 -2.36 -36.08
C LEU A 98 17.70 -1.80 -37.48
N SER A 99 17.33 -2.66 -38.44
CA SER A 99 16.94 -2.26 -39.78
C SER A 99 15.65 -1.43 -39.83
N ALA A 100 14.80 -1.52 -38.80
CA ALA A 100 13.54 -0.75 -38.72
C ALA A 100 13.76 0.74 -38.41
N ILE A 101 14.95 1.12 -37.89
CA ILE A 101 15.27 2.51 -37.57
C ILE A 101 15.38 3.34 -38.86
N ASN A 102 14.71 4.50 -38.87
CA ASN A 102 14.75 5.48 -39.96
C ASN A 102 16.05 6.29 -39.93
N SER A 103 17.10 5.78 -40.57
CA SER A 103 18.39 6.45 -40.67
C SER A 103 18.43 7.65 -41.65
N SER A 104 17.29 8.13 -42.16
CA SER A 104 17.25 9.34 -43.00
C SER A 104 17.23 10.63 -42.19
N THR A 105 16.83 10.57 -40.92
CA THR A 105 16.85 11.71 -40.00
C THR A 105 18.15 11.74 -39.19
N GLU A 106 18.46 12.87 -38.57
CA GLU A 106 19.59 12.96 -37.63
C GLU A 106 19.36 12.09 -36.39
N GLU A 107 18.18 12.22 -35.76
CA GLU A 107 17.81 11.43 -34.59
C GLU A 107 17.85 9.92 -34.88
N GLY A 108 17.35 9.46 -36.03
CA GLY A 108 17.40 8.05 -36.39
C GLY A 108 18.82 7.53 -36.65
N ARG A 109 19.75 8.38 -37.14
CA ARG A 109 21.17 8.01 -37.25
C ARG A 109 21.82 7.88 -35.87
N THR A 110 21.51 8.79 -34.95
CA THR A 110 21.99 8.74 -33.56
C THR A 110 21.46 7.51 -32.82
N LEU A 111 20.17 7.18 -32.98
CA LEU A 111 19.56 5.97 -32.41
C LEU A 111 20.21 4.69 -32.97
N LEU A 112 20.43 4.62 -34.28
CA LEU A 112 21.09 3.46 -34.89
C LEU A 112 22.55 3.31 -34.42
N SER A 113 23.28 4.41 -34.29
CA SER A 113 24.63 4.39 -33.73
C SER A 113 24.62 3.88 -32.29
N SER A 114 23.75 4.46 -31.44
CA SER A 114 23.61 4.09 -30.03
C SER A 114 23.19 2.63 -29.85
N ALA A 115 22.28 2.12 -30.68
CA ALA A 115 21.88 0.72 -30.67
C ALA A 115 23.05 -0.23 -30.95
N LYS A 116 23.95 0.13 -31.88
CA LYS A 116 25.18 -0.64 -32.14
C LYS A 116 26.18 -0.56 -30.98
N ILE A 117 26.27 0.59 -30.30
CA ILE A 117 27.09 0.75 -29.09
C ILE A 117 26.59 -0.19 -27.99
N ILE A 118 25.27 -0.23 -27.75
CA ILE A 118 24.67 -1.15 -26.77
C ILE A 118 25.05 -2.60 -27.10
N LEU A 119 24.87 -3.04 -28.35
CA LEU A 119 25.22 -4.40 -28.76
C LEU A 119 26.70 -4.73 -28.54
N ARG A 120 27.60 -3.80 -28.89
CA ARG A 120 29.03 -3.95 -28.63
C ARG A 120 29.36 -4.06 -27.14
N ASN A 121 28.79 -3.20 -26.30
CA ASN A 121 29.00 -3.24 -24.86
C ASN A 121 28.45 -4.54 -24.23
N LEU A 122 27.40 -5.11 -24.83
CA LEU A 122 26.85 -6.42 -24.45
C LEU A 122 27.61 -7.62 -25.04
N GLY A 123 28.65 -7.40 -25.87
CA GLY A 123 29.44 -8.44 -26.53
C GLY A 123 28.71 -9.14 -27.68
N LYS A 124 27.77 -8.47 -28.33
CA LYS A 124 26.85 -9.00 -29.36
C LYS A 124 26.94 -8.24 -30.69
N GLU A 125 28.15 -7.91 -31.15
CA GLU A 125 28.36 -7.11 -32.36
C GLU A 125 27.79 -7.73 -33.65
N ASP A 126 27.72 -9.06 -33.72
CA ASP A 126 27.19 -9.79 -34.89
C ASP A 126 25.65 -9.84 -34.93
N VAL A 127 24.98 -9.39 -33.88
CA VAL A 127 23.51 -9.40 -33.77
C VAL A 127 22.95 -8.09 -34.32
N ASN A 128 21.85 -8.15 -35.07
CA ASN A 128 21.21 -6.97 -35.70
C ASN A 128 19.82 -6.65 -35.11
N ALA A 129 19.60 -7.03 -33.85
CA ALA A 129 18.34 -6.80 -33.15
C ALA A 129 18.59 -6.61 -31.65
N LEU A 130 17.66 -5.92 -30.98
CA LEU A 130 17.66 -5.66 -29.55
C LEU A 130 16.35 -6.11 -28.92
N THR A 131 16.39 -6.44 -27.63
CA THR A 131 15.23 -6.72 -26.80
C THR A 131 15.15 -5.71 -25.66
N VAL A 132 13.95 -5.54 -25.06
CA VAL A 132 13.79 -4.64 -23.91
C VAL A 132 14.67 -5.08 -22.74
N GLU A 133 14.81 -6.38 -22.54
CA GLU A 133 15.65 -6.95 -21.47
C GLU A 133 17.12 -6.57 -21.62
N GLU A 134 17.61 -6.41 -22.85
CA GLU A 134 18.97 -5.97 -23.15
C GLU A 134 19.14 -4.46 -22.97
N THR A 135 18.22 -3.65 -23.50
CA THR A 135 18.31 -2.19 -23.44
C THR A 135 18.03 -1.64 -22.03
N SER A 136 17.30 -2.38 -21.20
CA SER A 136 16.96 -1.99 -19.84
C SER A 136 18.02 -2.33 -18.79
N ASN A 137 19.04 -3.11 -19.15
CA ASN A 137 20.13 -3.46 -18.24
C ASN A 137 21.26 -2.42 -18.35
N THR A 138 20.98 -1.22 -17.86
CA THR A 138 21.89 -0.07 -17.90
C THR A 138 23.24 -0.38 -17.26
N GLU A 139 23.22 -1.06 -16.10
CA GLU A 139 24.44 -1.55 -15.43
C GLU A 139 25.32 -2.36 -16.38
N ARG A 140 24.76 -3.36 -17.06
CA ARG A 140 25.53 -4.20 -18.00
C ARG A 140 25.97 -3.43 -19.24
N ILE A 141 25.19 -2.46 -19.71
CA ILE A 141 25.53 -1.62 -20.87
C ILE A 141 26.74 -0.72 -20.53
N PHE A 142 26.83 -0.21 -19.30
CA PHE A 142 27.88 0.72 -18.88
C PHE A 142 28.97 0.10 -17.99
N ALA A 143 28.89 -1.19 -17.63
CA ALA A 143 29.85 -1.87 -16.76
C ALA A 143 31.32 -1.83 -17.24
N VAL A 144 31.55 -1.66 -18.54
CA VAL A 144 32.88 -1.55 -19.16
C VAL A 144 33.27 -0.11 -19.53
N ALA A 145 32.37 0.86 -19.33
CA ALA A 145 32.61 2.26 -19.63
C ALA A 145 33.35 2.91 -18.46
N ARG A 146 34.48 3.56 -18.75
CA ARG A 146 35.19 4.36 -17.74
C ARG A 146 34.41 5.61 -17.34
N PHE A 147 33.73 6.22 -18.30
CA PHE A 147 32.85 7.37 -18.15
C PHE A 147 31.53 7.02 -18.83
N ASN A 148 30.42 7.31 -18.18
CA ASN A 148 29.08 6.94 -18.63
C ASN A 148 28.10 8.14 -18.60
N GLY A 149 28.55 9.36 -18.28
CA GLY A 149 27.75 10.56 -18.45
C GLY A 149 26.70 10.83 -17.39
N ASP A 150 26.74 10.18 -16.23
CA ASP A 150 25.83 10.44 -15.10
C ASP A 150 26.38 11.46 -14.09
N GLY A 151 27.64 11.88 -14.25
CA GLY A 151 28.34 12.80 -13.37
C GLY A 151 28.83 12.17 -12.07
N VAL A 152 28.90 10.84 -12.00
CA VAL A 152 29.40 10.09 -10.86
C VAL A 152 30.80 9.57 -11.19
N ILE A 153 31.75 9.79 -10.27
CA ILE A 153 33.09 9.23 -10.38
C ILE A 153 33.27 8.06 -9.41
N THR A 154 33.87 6.98 -9.89
CA THR A 154 34.08 5.72 -9.15
C THR A 154 35.57 5.38 -9.08
N GLU A 155 35.92 4.25 -8.47
CA GLU A 155 37.32 3.80 -8.42
C GLU A 155 37.95 3.60 -9.82
N ASP A 156 37.13 3.35 -10.85
CA ASP A 156 37.60 3.13 -12.22
C ASP A 156 37.91 4.43 -12.98
N THR A 157 37.36 5.57 -12.52
CA THR A 157 37.58 6.88 -13.18
C THR A 157 38.90 7.51 -12.73
N VAL A 158 39.27 7.31 -11.46
CA VAL A 158 40.48 7.86 -10.83
C VAL A 158 41.75 7.11 -11.23
N ALA A 159 42.87 7.82 -11.32
CA ALA A 159 44.11 7.29 -11.91
C ALA A 159 45.23 7.04 -10.88
N ASN A 160 45.29 7.84 -9.81
CA ASN A 160 46.38 7.80 -8.83
C ASN A 160 45.87 7.40 -7.43
N ASP A 161 46.81 6.95 -6.58
CA ASP A 161 46.47 6.45 -5.23
C ASP A 161 45.91 7.54 -4.31
N GLU A 162 46.31 8.81 -4.51
CA GLU A 162 45.83 9.95 -3.73
C GLU A 162 44.36 10.26 -4.02
N GLN A 163 43.94 10.22 -5.29
CA GLN A 163 42.55 10.35 -5.74
C GLN A 163 41.70 9.20 -5.21
N LYS A 164 42.21 7.96 -5.27
CA LYS A 164 41.51 6.78 -4.71
C LYS A 164 41.29 6.91 -3.21
N GLN A 165 42.32 7.35 -2.49
CA GLN A 165 42.21 7.60 -1.05
C GLN A 165 41.19 8.69 -0.77
N LEU A 166 41.26 9.84 -1.45
CA LEU A 166 40.31 10.94 -1.24
C LEU A 166 38.88 10.53 -1.60
N LEU A 167 38.67 9.81 -2.70
CA LEU A 167 37.36 9.27 -3.07
C LEU A 167 36.77 8.41 -1.94
N THR A 168 37.57 7.50 -1.40
CA THR A 168 37.15 6.62 -0.29
C THR A 168 36.85 7.41 0.98
N GLU A 169 37.68 8.41 1.30
CA GLU A 169 37.49 9.31 2.45
C GLU A 169 36.20 10.12 2.31
N ILE A 170 35.90 10.64 1.12
CA ILE A 170 34.64 11.36 0.84
C ILE A 170 33.45 10.43 1.04
N MET A 171 33.48 9.24 0.44
CA MET A 171 32.39 8.26 0.58
C MET A 171 32.12 7.90 2.04
N ALA A 172 33.18 7.74 2.85
CA ALA A 172 33.05 7.45 4.28
C ALA A 172 32.50 8.63 5.10
N CYS A 173 32.76 9.87 4.67
CA CYS A 173 32.37 11.08 5.39
C CYS A 173 30.97 11.59 5.04
N VAL A 174 30.59 11.59 3.77
CA VAL A 174 29.33 12.20 3.28
C VAL A 174 28.40 11.21 2.57
N GLY A 175 28.82 9.95 2.43
CA GLY A 175 28.08 8.91 1.71
C GLY A 175 28.46 8.83 0.23
N ASP A 176 27.73 7.99 -0.49
CA ASP A 176 27.99 7.64 -1.88
C ASP A 176 26.69 7.57 -2.69
N VAL A 177 26.84 7.57 -4.02
CA VAL A 177 25.76 7.40 -5.00
C VAL A 177 26.09 6.25 -5.94
N LEU A 178 25.07 5.54 -6.39
CA LEU A 178 25.22 4.46 -7.37
C LEU A 178 25.36 5.02 -8.79
N ASP A 179 26.49 4.72 -9.41
CA ASP A 179 26.81 4.99 -10.82
C ASP A 179 25.96 4.11 -11.77
N LEU A 180 25.72 4.57 -13.01
CA LEU A 180 24.98 3.80 -14.03
C LEU A 180 25.60 2.43 -14.35
N GLY A 181 26.91 2.25 -14.14
CA GLY A 181 27.62 0.98 -14.23
C GLY A 181 27.48 0.07 -13.00
N GLY A 182 26.76 0.50 -11.96
CA GLY A 182 26.44 -0.27 -10.76
C GLY A 182 27.49 -0.20 -9.64
N LYS A 183 28.49 0.68 -9.76
CA LYS A 183 29.50 0.90 -8.71
C LYS A 183 29.14 2.10 -7.84
N HIS A 184 29.57 2.10 -6.59
CA HIS A 184 29.39 3.25 -5.70
C HIS A 184 30.49 4.30 -5.97
N GLY A 185 30.09 5.57 -5.99
CA GLY A 185 30.96 6.70 -6.29
C GLY A 185 30.47 8.00 -5.66
N ILE A 186 30.98 9.13 -6.14
CA ILE A 186 30.58 10.46 -5.66
C ILE A 186 30.15 11.36 -6.82
N SER A 187 29.15 12.20 -6.58
CA SER A 187 28.71 13.25 -7.49
C SER A 187 29.32 14.61 -7.15
N ALA A 188 29.07 15.62 -7.98
CA ALA A 188 29.46 17.01 -7.72
C ALA A 188 28.88 17.54 -6.39
N GLU A 189 27.64 17.18 -6.06
CA GLU A 189 26.96 17.60 -4.83
C GLU A 189 27.62 17.01 -3.59
N LEU A 190 27.97 15.72 -3.61
CA LEU A 190 28.68 15.08 -2.50
C LEU A 190 30.08 15.66 -2.32
N LEU A 191 30.80 15.90 -3.42
CA LEU A 191 32.10 16.54 -3.37
C LEU A 191 32.01 17.96 -2.78
N GLN A 192 31.01 18.75 -3.19
CA GLN A 192 30.78 20.08 -2.63
C GLN A 192 30.45 20.02 -1.13
N GLN A 193 29.55 19.11 -0.72
CA GLN A 193 29.18 18.92 0.69
C GLN A 193 30.40 18.58 1.54
N PHE A 194 31.28 17.71 1.04
CA PHE A 194 32.52 17.34 1.72
C PHE A 194 33.47 18.54 1.86
N VAL A 195 33.66 19.33 0.79
CA VAL A 195 34.53 20.52 0.82
C VAL A 195 33.98 21.58 1.78
N GLU A 196 32.67 21.79 1.81
CA GLU A 196 32.03 22.70 2.77
C GLU A 196 32.23 22.23 4.22
N ALA A 197 32.06 20.94 4.50
CA ALA A 197 32.33 20.36 5.81
C ALA A 197 33.80 20.53 6.22
N CYS A 198 34.74 20.30 5.30
CA CYS A 198 36.17 20.53 5.54
C CYS A 198 36.47 21.98 5.90
N LYS A 199 35.92 22.95 5.14
CA LYS A 199 36.10 24.39 5.40
C LYS A 199 35.54 24.81 6.75
N LYS A 200 34.35 24.32 7.10
CA LYS A 200 33.73 24.57 8.42
C LYS A 200 34.60 24.00 9.55
N TYR A 201 35.11 22.78 9.40
CA TYR A 201 35.95 22.15 10.42
C TYR A 201 37.27 22.90 10.63
N VAL A 202 37.93 23.33 9.55
CA VAL A 202 39.15 24.15 9.64
C VAL A 202 38.86 25.51 10.25
N ALA A 203 37.76 26.18 9.87
CA ALA A 203 37.37 27.47 10.44
C ALA A 203 37.06 27.36 11.94
N TRP A 204 36.35 26.30 12.35
CA TRP A 204 36.08 26.00 13.75
C TRP A 204 37.37 25.76 14.54
N PHE A 205 38.29 24.96 14.00
CA PHE A 205 39.59 24.68 14.64
C PHE A 205 40.47 25.93 14.75
N ALA A 206 40.48 26.78 13.71
CA ALA A 206 41.26 28.02 13.68
C ALA A 206 40.85 29.01 14.78
N LYS A 207 39.58 29.03 15.20
CA LYS A 207 39.12 29.87 16.34
C LYS A 207 39.90 29.55 17.64
N ALA A 208 40.21 28.28 17.88
CA ALA A 208 40.94 27.84 19.07
C ALA A 208 42.46 27.86 18.89
N GLN A 209 42.95 27.76 17.65
CA GLN A 209 44.38 27.73 17.35
C GLN A 209 45.03 29.06 17.80
N ASN A 210 45.78 29.00 18.92
CA ASN A 210 46.45 30.11 19.62
C ASN A 210 45.64 30.90 20.66
N SER A 211 44.39 30.51 20.96
CA SER A 211 43.63 31.14 22.04
C SER A 211 43.87 30.43 23.38
N LYS A 212 44.52 31.13 24.33
CA LYS A 212 44.75 30.61 25.69
C LYS A 212 43.46 30.51 26.53
N THR A 213 42.43 31.28 26.18
CA THR A 213 41.13 31.21 26.87
C THR A 213 40.30 30.03 26.37
N LEU A 214 40.36 29.74 25.07
CA LEU A 214 39.72 28.56 24.51
C LEU A 214 40.51 27.28 24.83
N LEU A 215 41.84 27.31 24.86
CA LEU A 215 42.68 26.16 25.16
C LEU A 215 43.45 26.37 26.48
N PRO A 216 42.78 26.33 27.65
CA PRO A 216 43.40 26.62 28.95
C PRO A 216 44.58 25.68 29.29
N PHE A 217 44.61 24.47 28.73
CA PHE A 217 45.68 23.48 28.90
C PHE A 217 46.41 23.17 27.58
N GLY A 218 46.39 24.10 26.62
CA GLY A 218 47.00 23.93 25.30
C GLY A 218 46.43 22.71 24.57
N ASN A 219 47.30 21.88 23.98
CA ASN A 219 46.91 20.67 23.24
C ASN A 219 46.17 19.64 24.09
N HIS A 220 46.30 19.68 25.43
CA HIS A 220 45.62 18.77 26.33
C HIS A 220 44.24 19.29 26.78
N SER A 221 43.79 20.46 26.32
CA SER A 221 42.53 21.07 26.79
C SER A 221 41.31 20.17 26.58
N ALA A 222 41.25 19.42 25.48
CA ALA A 222 40.16 18.48 25.23
C ALA A 222 40.16 17.30 26.21
N GLU A 223 41.34 16.70 26.45
CA GLU A 223 41.48 15.63 27.44
C GLU A 223 41.20 16.14 28.86
N ALA A 224 41.76 17.30 29.22
CA ALA A 224 41.55 17.95 30.50
C ALA A 224 40.07 18.26 30.75
N TYR A 225 39.37 18.80 29.75
CA TYR A 225 37.92 19.03 29.86
C TYR A 225 37.14 17.73 30.06
N ALA A 226 37.50 16.65 29.34
CA ALA A 226 36.87 15.35 29.53
C ALA A 226 37.08 14.79 30.95
N ARG A 227 38.29 14.92 31.52
CA ARG A 227 38.58 14.50 32.91
C ARG A 227 37.84 15.36 33.93
N TYR A 228 37.76 16.67 33.70
CA TYR A 228 36.99 17.60 34.53
C TYR A 228 35.50 17.24 34.54
N THR A 229 34.89 17.09 33.36
CA THR A 229 33.46 16.76 33.22
C THR A 229 33.12 15.40 33.82
N ALA A 230 34.02 14.41 33.74
CA ALA A 230 33.81 13.08 34.30
C ALA A 230 33.61 13.10 35.84
N ILE A 231 34.27 14.00 36.56
CA ILE A 231 34.15 14.10 38.03
C ILE A 231 33.21 15.23 38.48
N LYS A 232 32.79 16.12 37.57
CA LYS A 232 32.14 17.39 37.90
C LYS A 232 30.97 17.24 38.86
N ALA A 233 30.03 16.37 38.51
CA ALA A 233 28.82 16.15 39.30
C ALA A 233 29.11 15.67 40.74
N LYS A 234 30.15 14.84 40.94
CA LYS A 234 30.52 14.34 42.26
C LYS A 234 31.23 15.37 43.11
N VAL A 235 32.06 16.20 42.49
CA VAL A 235 32.75 17.30 43.18
C VAL A 235 31.74 18.39 43.57
N ASP A 236 30.80 18.71 42.68
CA ASP A 236 29.69 19.63 42.97
C ASP A 236 28.82 19.12 44.14
N ASP A 237 28.42 17.85 44.12
CA ASP A 237 27.69 17.19 45.22
C ASP A 237 28.48 17.23 46.53
N TYR A 238 29.79 16.96 46.50
CA TYR A 238 30.66 17.04 47.68
C TYR A 238 30.63 18.43 48.33
N PHE A 239 30.84 19.49 47.55
CA PHE A 239 30.84 20.85 48.09
C PHE A 239 29.43 21.29 48.55
N ILE A 240 28.36 20.89 47.85
CA ILE A 240 26.98 21.10 48.32
C ILE A 240 26.77 20.47 49.71
N ARG A 241 27.22 19.21 49.91
CA ARG A 241 27.14 18.52 51.21
C ARG A 241 27.96 19.22 52.29
N CYS A 242 29.15 19.72 51.98
CA CYS A 242 29.97 20.48 52.93
C CYS A 242 29.30 21.81 53.32
N ARG A 243 28.61 22.49 52.39
CA ARG A 243 27.81 23.69 52.71
C ARG A 243 26.58 23.36 53.55
N LEU A 244 25.89 22.26 53.27
CA LEU A 244 24.75 21.81 54.06
C LEU A 244 25.16 21.43 55.48
N ALA A 245 26.31 20.78 55.66
CA ALA A 245 26.91 20.50 56.97
C ALA A 245 27.27 21.78 57.74
N ALA A 246 27.70 22.85 57.05
CA ALA A 246 27.95 24.15 57.67
C ALA A 246 26.66 24.90 58.03
N PHE A 247 25.58 24.72 57.26
CA PHE A 247 24.27 25.33 57.50
C PHE A 247 23.54 24.69 58.69
N ASP A 248 23.53 23.35 58.75
CA ASP A 248 22.99 22.59 59.86
C ASP A 248 23.99 21.51 60.31
N PRO A 249 24.77 21.77 61.38
CA PRO A 249 25.76 20.82 61.89
C PRO A 249 25.16 19.46 62.28
N GLN A 250 23.88 19.40 62.66
CA GLN A 250 23.21 18.15 63.03
C GLN A 250 23.07 17.19 61.85
N SER A 251 23.01 17.71 60.62
CA SER A 251 22.89 16.94 59.39
C SER A 251 24.19 16.24 58.95
N THR A 252 25.35 16.66 59.45
CA THR A 252 26.69 16.20 59.00
C THR A 252 26.86 14.67 59.04
N SER A 253 26.30 14.01 60.05
CA SER A 253 26.36 12.55 60.19
C SER A 253 25.57 11.83 59.09
N ALA A 254 24.39 12.36 58.72
CA ALA A 254 23.53 11.82 57.67
C ALA A 254 24.09 12.05 56.26
N LEU A 255 24.92 13.09 56.08
CA LEU A 255 25.57 13.41 54.80
C LEU A 255 26.82 12.55 54.51
N ASN A 256 27.38 11.92 55.55
CA ASN A 256 28.49 10.98 55.46
C ASN A 256 28.01 9.54 55.20
N LEU A 257 28.97 8.62 55.00
CA LEU A 257 28.67 7.20 54.84
C LEU A 257 28.03 6.62 56.11
N SER A 258 26.82 6.09 55.99
CA SER A 258 26.13 5.43 57.10
C SER A 258 26.58 3.98 57.25
N VAL A 259 26.56 3.49 58.50
CA VAL A 259 26.92 2.09 58.82
C VAL A 259 26.01 1.10 58.07
N ALA A 260 24.71 1.38 58.00
CA ALA A 260 23.75 0.54 57.27
C ALA A 260 24.08 0.38 55.77
N ARG A 261 24.70 1.38 55.13
CA ARG A 261 25.14 1.28 53.73
C ARG A 261 26.36 0.39 53.58
N VAL A 262 27.24 0.36 54.58
CA VAL A 262 28.41 -0.54 54.62
C VAL A 262 27.97 -1.97 54.89
N GLU A 263 27.03 -2.18 55.81
CA GLU A 263 26.43 -3.49 56.09
C GLU A 263 25.74 -4.09 54.86
N ALA A 264 25.08 -3.26 54.04
CA ALA A 264 24.40 -3.72 52.83
C ALA A 264 25.36 -4.30 51.75
N ILE A 265 26.65 -3.98 51.82
CA ILE A 265 27.67 -4.48 50.87
C ILE A 265 28.71 -5.38 51.54
N SER A 266 28.66 -5.56 52.87
CA SER A 266 29.70 -6.31 53.62
C SER A 266 29.67 -7.82 53.38
N GLU A 267 28.53 -8.37 52.94
CA GLU A 267 28.40 -9.77 52.53
C GLU A 267 28.86 -10.02 51.09
N LYS A 268 29.13 -8.95 50.31
CA LYS A 268 29.64 -9.02 48.93
C LYS A 268 31.16 -8.85 48.91
N ASP A 269 31.79 -9.27 47.82
CA ASP A 269 33.16 -8.87 47.52
C ASP A 269 33.21 -7.37 47.19
N LEU A 270 33.99 -6.62 47.95
CA LEU A 270 34.11 -5.16 47.81
C LEU A 270 34.76 -4.77 46.47
N SER A 271 35.59 -5.64 45.90
CA SER A 271 36.26 -5.37 44.61
C SER A 271 35.29 -5.32 43.42
N VAL A 272 34.13 -5.97 43.52
CA VAL A 272 33.08 -5.98 42.49
C VAL A 272 31.91 -5.03 42.79
N SER A 273 31.94 -4.34 43.94
CA SER A 273 30.86 -3.45 44.40
C SER A 273 31.17 -1.95 44.16
N LEU A 274 32.03 -1.65 43.18
CA LEU A 274 32.50 -0.28 42.91
C LEU A 274 31.37 0.66 42.45
N ASP A 275 30.35 0.14 41.76
CA ASP A 275 29.21 0.93 41.33
C ASP A 275 28.38 1.42 42.53
N GLU A 276 28.12 0.57 43.52
CA GLU A 276 27.45 0.99 44.76
C GLU A 276 28.33 1.96 45.57
N ILE A 277 29.63 1.68 45.66
CA ILE A 277 30.60 2.54 46.35
C ILE A 277 30.69 3.92 45.68
N ALA A 278 30.57 4.01 44.35
CA ALA A 278 30.58 5.27 43.61
C ALA A 278 29.42 6.21 44.01
N THR A 279 28.32 5.67 44.55
CA THR A 279 27.17 6.48 45.04
C THR A 279 27.44 7.18 46.38
N TYR A 280 28.47 6.75 47.13
CA TYR A 280 28.82 7.34 48.42
C TYR A 280 29.50 8.71 48.24
N PRO A 281 29.59 9.53 49.31
CA PRO A 281 30.30 10.79 49.25
C PRO A 281 31.72 10.63 48.69
N LEU A 282 32.18 11.62 47.93
CA LEU A 282 33.50 11.59 47.29
C LEU A 282 34.65 11.57 48.30
N ALA A 283 34.45 12.20 49.46
CA ALA A 283 35.33 12.15 50.63
C ALA A 283 34.49 12.41 51.90
N LYS A 284 35.09 12.29 53.08
CA LYS A 284 34.42 12.60 54.36
C LYS A 284 33.94 14.05 54.39
N ILE A 285 32.64 14.25 54.58
CA ILE A 285 31.94 15.55 54.63
C ILE A 285 32.16 16.21 56.00
N ASP A 286 32.50 17.50 56.00
CA ASP A 286 32.56 18.37 57.18
C ASP A 286 32.35 19.83 56.75
N ALA A 287 32.01 20.71 57.67
CA ALA A 287 31.73 22.12 57.38
C ALA A 287 32.96 22.81 56.76
N GLY A 288 32.79 23.35 55.54
CA GLY A 288 33.84 24.09 54.82
C GLY A 288 35.09 23.28 54.44
N LYS A 289 35.01 21.95 54.43
CA LYS A 289 36.18 21.10 54.24
C LYS A 289 36.64 21.00 52.77
N PRO A 290 37.92 21.26 52.47
CA PRO A 290 38.44 21.10 51.10
C PRO A 290 38.48 19.63 50.69
N LEU A 291 38.31 19.36 49.39
CA LEU A 291 38.30 18.02 48.81
C LEU A 291 39.73 17.46 48.82
N PRO A 292 40.01 16.29 49.43
CA PRO A 292 41.31 15.63 49.26
C PRO A 292 41.50 15.13 47.83
N LEU A 293 42.73 15.25 47.31
CA LEU A 293 43.10 14.78 45.96
C LEU A 293 43.97 13.52 45.96
N ILE A 294 44.51 13.13 47.12
CA ILE A 294 45.43 11.99 47.27
C ILE A 294 44.85 10.94 48.22
N ASN A 295 44.76 11.28 49.52
CA ASN A 295 44.32 10.33 50.55
C ASN A 295 42.91 10.65 51.05
N GLY A 296 42.09 9.62 51.24
CA GLY A 296 40.72 9.77 51.77
C GLY A 296 39.66 10.10 50.72
N VAL A 297 39.96 9.83 49.45
CA VAL A 297 39.02 9.81 48.33
C VAL A 297 38.27 8.48 48.32
N ASN A 298 37.02 8.50 47.88
CA ASN A 298 36.23 7.32 47.64
C ASN A 298 36.95 6.36 46.66
N PRO A 299 37.15 5.07 47.00
CA PRO A 299 37.90 4.12 46.16
C PRO A 299 37.39 3.99 44.72
N ALA A 300 36.07 4.10 44.50
CA ALA A 300 35.50 4.02 43.15
C ALA A 300 35.86 5.23 42.26
N TRP A 301 36.29 6.34 42.86
CA TRP A 301 36.64 7.57 42.17
C TRP A 301 38.14 7.88 42.20
N GLU A 302 38.95 7.08 42.89
CA GLU A 302 40.39 7.32 43.09
C GLU A 302 41.13 7.51 41.76
N LYS A 303 40.92 6.61 40.79
CA LYS A 303 41.55 6.72 39.45
C LYS A 303 41.11 7.97 38.68
N ALA A 304 39.85 8.36 38.78
CA ALA A 304 39.31 9.53 38.09
C ALA A 304 39.84 10.83 38.71
N ILE A 305 39.91 10.89 40.05
CA ILE A 305 40.48 12.02 40.80
C ILE A 305 41.99 12.11 40.59
N ASP A 306 42.71 11.00 40.53
CA ASP A 306 44.15 10.98 40.23
C ASP A 306 44.44 11.46 38.80
N SER A 307 43.64 11.01 37.82
CA SER A 307 43.74 11.48 36.43
C SER A 307 43.46 12.98 36.32
N PHE A 308 42.43 13.48 37.01
CA PHE A 308 42.13 14.91 37.12
C PHE A 308 43.25 15.67 37.82
N ASN A 309 43.78 15.14 38.91
CA ASN A 309 44.83 15.78 39.69
C ASN A 309 46.12 15.94 38.88
N THR A 310 46.54 14.88 38.20
CA THR A 310 47.74 14.85 37.36
C THR A 310 47.65 15.82 36.18
N LEU A 311 46.51 15.84 35.49
CA LEU A 311 46.36 16.62 34.26
C LEU A 311 45.97 18.09 34.50
N ILE A 312 45.25 18.37 35.59
CA ILE A 312 44.61 19.68 35.83
C ILE A 312 45.09 20.30 37.14
N ALA A 313 44.81 19.67 38.28
CA ALA A 313 44.99 20.32 39.59
C ALA A 313 46.47 20.59 39.92
N HIS A 314 47.39 19.67 39.60
CA HIS A 314 48.83 19.88 39.80
C HIS A 314 49.39 21.02 38.95
N GLN A 315 48.85 21.23 37.75
CA GLN A 315 49.30 22.30 36.86
C GLN A 315 48.79 23.67 37.34
N GLN A 316 47.51 23.73 37.73
CA GLN A 316 46.87 24.99 38.13
C GLN A 316 47.16 25.38 39.58
N PHE A 317 47.34 24.41 40.47
CA PHE A 317 47.57 24.59 41.91
C PHE A 317 48.78 23.78 42.41
N PRO A 318 50.02 24.18 42.07
CA PRO A 318 51.21 23.41 42.38
C PRO A 318 51.38 23.13 43.88
N GLY A 319 51.70 21.88 44.22
CA GLY A 319 52.02 21.45 45.58
C GLY A 319 50.83 21.27 46.53
N LYS A 320 49.59 21.47 46.06
CA LYS A 320 48.38 21.22 46.87
C LYS A 320 47.97 19.75 46.83
N THR A 321 47.52 19.25 47.98
CA THR A 321 46.99 17.90 48.15
C THR A 321 45.48 17.89 48.41
N THR A 322 44.88 19.07 48.45
CA THR A 322 43.45 19.32 48.61
C THR A 322 43.00 20.46 47.69
N LEU A 323 41.72 20.46 47.32
CA LEU A 323 41.09 21.47 46.46
C LEU A 323 39.98 22.19 47.21
N THR A 324 40.00 23.52 47.24
CA THR A 324 38.90 24.32 47.82
C THR A 324 37.74 24.47 46.84
N GLU A 325 36.57 24.84 47.35
CA GLU A 325 35.41 25.11 46.51
C GLU A 325 35.66 26.28 45.54
N THR A 326 36.36 27.32 46.00
CA THR A 326 36.73 28.46 45.16
C THR A 326 37.69 28.09 44.02
N GLU A 327 38.61 27.16 44.28
CA GLU A 327 39.53 26.64 43.26
C GLU A 327 38.78 25.78 42.24
N TRP A 328 37.84 24.95 42.70
CA TRP A 328 36.97 24.19 41.83
C TRP A 328 36.13 25.09 40.90
N GLN A 329 35.50 26.14 41.43
CA GLN A 329 34.76 27.12 40.64
C GLN A 329 35.66 27.89 39.65
N SER A 330 36.94 28.10 39.99
CA SER A 330 37.89 28.74 39.06
C SER A 330 38.21 27.84 37.85
N LEU A 331 38.20 26.51 38.02
CA LEU A 331 38.34 25.56 36.92
C LEU A 331 37.09 25.54 36.03
N GLU A 332 35.90 25.62 36.63
CA GLU A 332 34.65 25.77 35.87
C GLU A 332 34.67 27.00 34.97
N THR A 333 35.17 28.12 35.52
CA THR A 333 35.35 29.37 34.77
C THR A 333 36.40 29.22 33.66
N ALA A 334 37.51 28.55 33.93
CA ALA A 334 38.58 28.33 32.96
C ALA A 334 38.13 27.48 31.75
N PHE A 335 37.21 26.54 31.95
CA PHE A 335 36.68 25.70 30.88
C PHE A 335 35.42 26.27 30.20
N ALA A 336 34.84 27.35 30.70
CA ALA A 336 33.57 27.88 30.17
C ALA A 336 33.65 28.25 28.68
N ASP A 337 34.73 28.92 28.26
CA ASP A 337 34.93 29.32 26.86
C ASP A 337 35.21 28.10 25.96
N PHE A 338 36.00 27.12 26.44
CA PHE A 338 36.23 25.85 25.73
C PHE A 338 34.93 25.07 25.52
N ALA A 339 34.11 24.93 26.58
CA ALA A 339 32.84 24.22 26.54
C ALA A 339 31.88 24.87 25.53
N LYS A 340 31.79 26.20 25.54
CA LYS A 340 30.97 26.95 24.58
C LYS A 340 31.46 26.75 23.14
N TRP A 341 32.77 26.86 22.89
CA TRP A 341 33.34 26.64 21.56
C TRP A 341 33.12 25.21 21.03
N GLN A 342 33.17 24.20 21.90
CA GLN A 342 32.83 22.81 21.51
C GLN A 342 31.37 22.69 21.04
N THR A 343 30.44 23.46 21.61
CA THR A 343 29.04 23.48 21.14
C THR A 343 28.82 24.23 19.82
N GLU A 344 29.77 25.06 19.40
CA GLU A 344 29.73 25.75 18.09
C GLU A 344 30.19 24.86 16.92
N LYS A 345 30.58 23.62 17.20
CA LYS A 345 31.04 22.68 16.17
C LYS A 345 29.84 22.16 15.37
N GLU A 346 29.78 22.51 14.10
CA GLU A 346 28.80 22.00 13.15
C GLU A 346 29.31 20.73 12.47
N ASP A 347 28.43 19.74 12.28
CA ASP A 347 28.59 18.56 11.43
C ASP A 347 29.92 17.79 11.58
N ASN A 348 29.91 16.71 12.37
CA ASN A 348 31.09 15.86 12.64
C ASN A 348 31.50 14.94 11.46
N LEU A 349 31.09 15.25 10.22
CA LEU A 349 31.23 14.39 9.04
C LEU A 349 32.70 14.10 8.71
N VAL A 350 33.57 15.11 8.81
CA VAL A 350 34.99 15.03 8.41
C VAL A 350 35.95 14.90 9.60
N GLU A 351 35.43 14.90 10.82
CA GLU A 351 36.24 14.77 12.03
C GLU A 351 37.12 13.50 12.07
N PRO A 352 36.64 12.31 11.62
CA PRO A 352 37.45 11.09 11.64
C PRO A 352 38.77 11.18 10.86
N LEU A 353 38.86 12.09 9.87
CA LEU A 353 40.07 12.29 9.07
C LEU A 353 41.17 13.02 9.86
N GLY A 354 40.80 13.79 10.88
CA GLY A 354 41.72 14.63 11.65
C GLY A 354 42.10 15.93 10.93
N ILE A 355 42.43 16.96 11.73
CA ILE A 355 42.65 18.33 11.22
C ILE A 355 43.81 18.45 10.23
N ASP A 356 44.89 17.69 10.41
CA ASP A 356 46.06 17.75 9.54
C ASP A 356 45.76 17.20 8.15
N ARG A 357 44.99 16.11 8.06
CA ARG A 357 44.55 15.55 6.78
C ARG A 357 43.57 16.49 6.07
N VAL A 358 42.60 17.06 6.80
CA VAL A 358 41.63 18.01 6.22
C VAL A 358 42.32 19.26 5.67
N LYS A 359 43.32 19.80 6.37
CA LYS A 359 44.12 20.93 5.86
C LYS A 359 44.89 20.57 4.60
N ASN A 360 45.55 19.40 4.59
CA ASN A 360 46.26 18.90 3.41
C ASN A 360 45.31 18.75 2.20
N ILE A 361 44.13 18.17 2.40
CA ILE A 361 43.11 18.02 1.35
C ILE A 361 42.68 19.39 0.78
N LEU A 362 42.46 20.40 1.62
CA LEU A 362 42.03 21.74 1.19
C LEU A 362 43.15 22.57 0.52
N GLU A 363 44.42 22.30 0.86
CA GLU A 363 45.59 22.98 0.28
C GLU A 363 46.09 22.29 -1.00
N GLY A 364 45.76 21.01 -1.19
CA GLY A 364 46.13 20.21 -2.35
C GLY A 364 45.27 20.47 -3.59
N GLN A 365 45.66 19.83 -4.71
CA GLN A 365 44.96 19.94 -6.00
C GLN A 365 43.94 18.82 -6.23
N CYS A 366 43.92 17.79 -5.38
CA CYS A 366 43.13 16.59 -5.61
C CYS A 366 41.61 16.87 -5.68
N ILE A 367 41.09 17.86 -4.94
CA ILE A 367 39.67 18.28 -5.05
C ILE A 367 39.37 18.79 -6.47
N ASP A 368 40.25 19.63 -7.03
CA ASP A 368 40.07 20.19 -8.36
C ASP A 368 40.20 19.11 -9.43
N GLU A 369 41.11 18.15 -9.24
CA GLU A 369 41.25 16.98 -10.12
C GLU A 369 40.00 16.09 -10.14
N LEU A 370 39.40 15.81 -8.97
CA LEU A 370 38.15 15.04 -8.89
C LEU A 370 36.99 15.80 -9.57
N ASN A 371 36.91 17.13 -9.37
CA ASN A 371 35.94 17.98 -10.08
C ASN A 371 36.12 17.92 -11.61
N ILE A 372 37.36 17.90 -12.11
CA ILE A 372 37.64 17.75 -13.54
C ILE A 372 37.15 16.39 -14.05
N LEU A 373 37.35 15.30 -13.31
CA LEU A 373 36.86 13.98 -13.69
C LEU A 373 35.32 13.94 -13.74
N ILE A 374 34.64 14.58 -12.79
CA ILE A 374 33.17 14.71 -12.80
C ILE A 374 32.69 15.48 -14.04
N GLN A 375 33.35 16.59 -14.39
CA GLN A 375 33.01 17.37 -15.59
C GLN A 375 33.29 16.60 -16.89
N GLN A 376 34.37 15.81 -16.92
CA GLN A 376 34.68 14.94 -18.07
C GLN A 376 33.62 13.87 -18.27
N ASP A 377 33.12 13.30 -17.16
CA ASP A 377 32.03 12.34 -17.23
C ASP A 377 30.74 13.01 -17.74
N GLN A 378 30.31 14.11 -17.11
CA GLN A 378 29.11 14.87 -17.50
C GLN A 378 29.12 15.31 -18.98
N ALA A 379 30.29 15.51 -19.59
CA ALA A 379 30.39 15.83 -21.01
C ALA A 379 29.82 14.73 -21.94
N LEU A 380 29.71 13.50 -21.46
CA LEU A 380 29.15 12.35 -22.19
C LEU A 380 27.64 12.17 -22.01
N GLU A 381 26.98 13.02 -21.21
CA GLU A 381 25.55 12.92 -20.90
C GLU A 381 24.67 12.79 -22.17
N HIS A 382 25.01 13.52 -23.24
CA HIS A 382 24.26 13.47 -24.49
C HIS A 382 24.33 12.08 -25.17
N GLU A 383 25.48 11.41 -25.12
CA GLU A 383 25.64 10.06 -25.68
C GLU A 383 24.83 9.05 -24.85
N THR A 384 24.84 9.20 -23.52
CA THR A 384 24.10 8.36 -22.58
C THR A 384 22.59 8.53 -22.73
N ASN A 385 22.12 9.78 -22.85
CA ASN A 385 20.72 10.06 -23.16
C ASN A 385 20.30 9.45 -24.49
N SER A 386 21.19 9.38 -25.48
CA SER A 386 20.92 8.72 -26.75
C SER A 386 20.79 7.19 -26.60
N ILE A 387 21.56 6.56 -25.70
CA ILE A 387 21.42 5.15 -25.32
C ILE A 387 20.08 4.91 -24.63
N MET A 388 19.67 5.77 -23.69
CA MET A 388 18.38 5.67 -23.01
C MET A 388 17.19 5.82 -23.98
N LYS A 389 17.31 6.68 -24.99
CA LYS A 389 16.32 6.77 -26.07
C LYS A 389 16.20 5.49 -26.90
N VAL A 390 17.24 4.65 -26.98
CA VAL A 390 17.12 3.32 -27.62
C VAL A 390 16.25 2.40 -26.78
N ASP A 391 16.37 2.41 -25.45
CA ASP A 391 15.44 1.66 -24.58
C ASP A 391 14.00 2.13 -24.78
N GLN A 392 13.77 3.44 -24.85
CA GLN A 392 12.46 4.02 -25.19
C GLN A 392 11.94 3.53 -26.54
N LEU A 393 12.79 3.51 -27.57
CA LEU A 393 12.44 3.03 -28.91
C LEU A 393 12.00 1.56 -28.88
N VAL A 394 12.78 0.67 -28.28
CA VAL A 394 12.49 -0.77 -28.22
C VAL A 394 11.21 -1.03 -27.41
N ARG A 395 11.01 -0.31 -26.31
CA ARG A 395 9.80 -0.38 -25.49
C ARG A 395 8.55 0.09 -26.22
N TYR A 396 8.62 1.24 -26.89
CA TYR A 396 7.49 1.78 -27.64
C TYR A 396 7.13 0.86 -28.81
N HIS A 397 8.13 0.29 -29.49
CA HIS A 397 7.90 -0.69 -30.55
C HIS A 397 7.08 -1.90 -30.07
N ARG A 398 7.40 -2.43 -28.89
CA ARG A 398 6.72 -3.60 -28.30
C ARG A 398 5.35 -3.24 -27.72
N ASP A 399 5.26 -2.14 -26.98
CA ASP A 399 4.16 -1.89 -26.04
C ASP A 399 3.17 -0.79 -26.47
N LEU A 400 3.62 0.23 -27.22
CA LEU A 400 2.80 1.44 -27.43
C LEU A 400 1.49 1.12 -28.16
N TYR A 401 1.53 0.24 -29.16
CA TYR A 401 0.31 -0.17 -29.86
C TYR A 401 -0.67 -0.93 -28.95
N THR A 402 -0.16 -1.76 -28.02
CA THR A 402 -0.98 -2.37 -26.96
C THR A 402 -1.69 -1.30 -26.13
N LEU A 403 -0.95 -0.28 -25.71
CA LEU A 403 -1.49 0.82 -24.92
C LEU A 403 -2.55 1.60 -25.70
N LEU A 404 -2.29 1.96 -26.95
CA LEU A 404 -3.24 2.66 -27.82
C LEU A 404 -4.54 1.87 -28.02
N LYS A 405 -4.45 0.55 -28.28
CA LYS A 405 -5.62 -0.33 -28.34
C LYS A 405 -6.44 -0.31 -27.05
N ASN A 406 -5.79 -0.15 -25.90
CA ASN A 406 -6.44 -0.15 -24.59
C ASN A 406 -6.74 1.24 -24.04
N PHE A 407 -6.43 2.30 -24.78
CA PHE A 407 -6.65 3.69 -24.37
C PHE A 407 -7.65 4.38 -25.31
N VAL A 408 -7.37 4.32 -26.62
CA VAL A 408 -8.18 4.98 -27.64
C VAL A 408 -9.48 4.21 -27.89
N THR A 409 -9.40 2.89 -28.03
CA THR A 409 -10.53 2.08 -28.56
C THR A 409 -11.06 1.03 -27.58
N PHE A 410 -10.27 0.64 -26.58
CA PHE A 410 -10.50 -0.54 -25.73
C PHE A 410 -10.68 -1.82 -26.58
N PHE A 411 -9.97 -1.92 -27.70
CA PHE A 411 -10.08 -3.02 -28.65
C PHE A 411 -9.88 -4.38 -27.99
N ASP A 412 -8.83 -4.53 -27.17
CA ASP A 412 -8.51 -5.80 -26.52
C ASP A 412 -9.60 -6.23 -25.53
N PHE A 413 -10.32 -5.29 -24.91
CA PHE A 413 -11.43 -5.61 -24.00
C PHE A 413 -12.62 -6.25 -24.73
N TYR A 414 -12.94 -5.76 -25.92
CA TYR A 414 -14.10 -6.22 -26.69
C TYR A 414 -13.78 -7.36 -27.66
N SER A 415 -12.51 -7.74 -27.80
CA SER A 415 -12.06 -8.75 -28.74
C SER A 415 -11.94 -10.12 -28.05
N PRO A 416 -12.72 -11.13 -28.48
CA PRO A 416 -12.61 -12.48 -27.91
C PRO A 416 -11.18 -13.03 -28.00
N GLY A 417 -10.71 -13.64 -26.92
CA GLY A 417 -9.36 -14.23 -26.84
C GLY A 417 -8.26 -13.26 -26.41
N TYR A 418 -8.54 -11.96 -26.36
CA TYR A 418 -7.63 -10.94 -25.83
C TYR A 418 -8.06 -10.52 -24.42
N LYS A 419 -7.12 -10.00 -23.65
CA LYS A 419 -7.38 -9.40 -22.33
C LYS A 419 -6.86 -7.97 -22.34
N ALA A 420 -7.69 -7.03 -21.90
CA ALA A 420 -7.32 -5.63 -21.77
C ALA A 420 -6.24 -5.43 -20.70
N ILE A 421 -5.49 -4.32 -20.79
CA ILE A 421 -4.42 -4.02 -19.83
C ILE A 421 -4.94 -3.80 -18.40
N PHE A 422 -6.21 -3.47 -18.20
CA PHE A 422 -6.78 -3.36 -16.85
C PHE A 422 -7.32 -4.70 -16.31
N GLN A 423 -7.34 -5.77 -17.10
CA GLN A 423 -7.79 -7.09 -16.65
C GLN A 423 -6.65 -7.86 -15.98
N ALA A 424 -6.66 -7.90 -14.65
CA ALA A 424 -5.58 -8.42 -13.81
C ALA A 424 -5.43 -9.95 -13.80
N GLY A 425 -6.44 -10.72 -14.23
CA GLY A 425 -6.42 -12.16 -14.12
C GLY A 425 -7.80 -12.81 -14.15
N THR A 426 -7.91 -13.99 -13.53
CA THR A 426 -9.14 -14.80 -13.49
C THR A 426 -9.40 -15.29 -12.06
N LEU A 427 -10.61 -15.02 -11.54
CA LEU A 427 -11.06 -15.51 -10.24
C LEU A 427 -11.91 -16.78 -10.41
N TYR A 428 -11.55 -17.86 -9.72
CA TYR A 428 -12.36 -19.08 -9.65
C TYR A 428 -13.09 -19.15 -8.31
N ILE A 429 -14.40 -19.30 -8.38
CA ILE A 429 -15.26 -19.38 -7.21
C ILE A 429 -16.53 -20.15 -7.56
N ASP A 430 -17.00 -21.05 -6.69
CA ASP A 430 -18.35 -21.65 -6.79
C ASP A 430 -18.72 -22.20 -8.18
N GLN A 431 -17.83 -23.02 -8.77
CA GLN A 431 -18.01 -23.66 -10.09
C GLN A 431 -18.10 -22.68 -11.28
N ARG A 432 -17.47 -21.51 -11.16
CA ARG A 432 -17.38 -20.51 -12.22
C ARG A 432 -16.01 -19.84 -12.22
N SER A 433 -15.64 -19.26 -13.36
CA SER A 433 -14.50 -18.36 -13.51
C SER A 433 -14.98 -16.98 -13.95
N CYS A 434 -14.42 -15.93 -13.36
CA CYS A 434 -14.66 -14.54 -13.72
C CYS A 434 -13.39 -13.95 -14.34
N ASP A 435 -13.47 -13.51 -15.59
CA ASP A 435 -12.33 -12.96 -16.36
C ASP A 435 -12.27 -11.44 -16.35
N LEU A 436 -13.34 -10.77 -15.93
CA LEU A 436 -13.31 -9.34 -15.64
C LEU A 436 -12.88 -9.13 -14.19
N CYS A 437 -11.58 -9.27 -13.96
CA CYS A 437 -10.93 -8.99 -12.68
C CYS A 437 -10.03 -7.75 -12.82
N ILE A 438 -10.11 -6.80 -11.90
CA ILE A 438 -9.36 -5.53 -11.94
C ILE A 438 -8.73 -5.29 -10.57
N LYS A 439 -7.44 -4.91 -10.54
CA LYS A 439 -6.76 -4.46 -9.32
C LYS A 439 -7.44 -3.20 -8.79
N VAL A 440 -7.70 -3.13 -7.49
CA VAL A 440 -8.36 -1.99 -6.83
C VAL A 440 -7.30 -1.18 -6.11
N THR A 441 -7.15 0.09 -6.50
CA THR A 441 -6.19 1.01 -5.85
C THR A 441 -6.82 1.77 -4.69
N ASP A 442 -8.11 2.11 -4.78
CA ASP A 442 -8.83 2.90 -3.79
C ASP A 442 -10.21 2.29 -3.48
N MET A 443 -10.32 1.62 -2.34
CA MET A 443 -11.57 0.96 -1.93
C MET A 443 -12.71 1.96 -1.64
N ASP A 444 -12.38 3.16 -1.20
CA ASP A 444 -13.36 4.17 -0.79
C ASP A 444 -14.01 4.81 -2.01
N LYS A 445 -13.22 5.20 -3.02
CA LYS A 445 -13.74 5.63 -4.33
C LYS A 445 -14.57 4.53 -4.99
N HIS A 446 -14.09 3.29 -4.96
CA HIS A 446 -14.87 2.16 -5.45
C HIS A 446 -16.20 1.98 -4.69
N GLY A 447 -16.23 2.24 -3.38
CA GLY A 447 -17.45 2.18 -2.58
C GLY A 447 -18.55 3.12 -3.03
N THR A 448 -18.20 4.28 -3.60
CA THR A 448 -19.15 5.27 -4.10
C THR A 448 -19.49 5.05 -5.58
N MET A 449 -18.48 4.87 -6.43
CA MET A 449 -18.64 4.85 -7.89
C MET A 449 -19.10 3.51 -8.44
N ALA A 450 -18.66 2.39 -7.87
CA ALA A 450 -18.89 1.08 -8.49
C ALA A 450 -20.37 0.65 -8.49
N THR A 451 -21.20 1.21 -7.61
CA THR A 451 -22.66 1.00 -7.62
C THR A 451 -23.31 1.51 -8.91
N LEU A 452 -22.73 2.53 -9.55
CA LEU A 452 -23.21 3.11 -10.81
C LEU A 452 -22.94 2.20 -12.02
N SER A 453 -22.04 1.22 -11.90
CA SER A 453 -21.72 0.28 -12.99
C SER A 453 -22.90 -0.62 -13.39
N GLY A 454 -23.84 -0.85 -12.46
CA GLY A 454 -24.95 -1.78 -12.65
C GLY A 454 -24.54 -3.26 -12.72
N MET A 455 -23.28 -3.59 -12.42
CA MET A 455 -22.74 -4.96 -12.42
C MET A 455 -22.74 -5.56 -11.01
N PHE A 456 -22.83 -6.88 -10.91
CA PHE A 456 -22.59 -7.58 -9.65
C PHE A 456 -21.09 -7.70 -9.45
N LEU A 457 -20.58 -7.20 -8.33
CA LEU A 457 -19.14 -7.07 -8.10
C LEU A 457 -18.76 -7.73 -6.79
N MET A 458 -17.67 -8.49 -6.81
CA MET A 458 -17.06 -9.09 -5.63
C MET A 458 -15.67 -8.52 -5.46
N TYR A 459 -15.42 -7.89 -4.33
CA TYR A 459 -14.08 -7.46 -3.93
C TYR A 459 -13.46 -8.58 -3.12
N CYS A 460 -12.28 -9.01 -3.50
CA CYS A 460 -11.53 -10.06 -2.85
C CYS A 460 -10.18 -9.54 -2.36
N GLU A 461 -9.88 -9.72 -1.08
CA GLU A 461 -8.50 -9.61 -0.59
C GLU A 461 -7.76 -10.87 -1.06
N CYS A 462 -6.68 -10.67 -1.81
CA CYS A 462 -5.85 -11.71 -2.39
C CYS A 462 -4.49 -11.71 -1.67
N ILE A 463 -4.05 -12.87 -1.19
CA ILE A 463 -2.78 -13.04 -0.49
C ILE A 463 -1.95 -14.08 -1.24
N SER A 464 -0.72 -13.73 -1.62
CA SER A 464 0.22 -14.66 -2.24
C SER A 464 0.94 -15.43 -1.12
N LYS A 465 0.87 -16.76 -1.15
CA LYS A 465 1.64 -17.59 -0.20
C LYS A 465 3.15 -17.57 -0.47
N ALA A 466 3.55 -17.30 -1.72
CA ALA A 466 4.96 -17.32 -2.13
C ALA A 466 5.71 -16.04 -1.71
N SER A 467 5.09 -14.87 -1.91
CA SER A 467 5.69 -13.56 -1.62
C SER A 467 5.16 -12.88 -0.36
N ASN A 468 4.09 -13.41 0.25
CA ASN A 468 3.34 -12.77 1.35
C ASN A 468 2.82 -11.36 1.00
N GLU A 469 2.73 -11.06 -0.30
CA GLU A 469 2.14 -9.83 -0.81
C GLU A 469 0.62 -9.88 -0.73
N LYS A 470 0.02 -8.70 -0.64
CA LYS A 470 -1.42 -8.51 -0.61
C LYS A 470 -1.86 -7.59 -1.73
N MET A 471 -3.00 -7.91 -2.33
CA MET A 471 -3.69 -7.01 -3.24
C MET A 471 -5.20 -7.17 -3.11
N ILE A 472 -5.94 -6.17 -3.56
CA ILE A 472 -7.38 -6.27 -3.66
C ILE A 472 -7.75 -6.33 -5.13
N VAL A 473 -8.57 -7.32 -5.48
CA VAL A 473 -9.10 -7.47 -6.83
C VAL A 473 -10.62 -7.40 -6.78
N LEU A 474 -11.19 -6.62 -7.69
CA LEU A 474 -12.61 -6.64 -8.01
C LEU A 474 -12.84 -7.64 -9.13
N ALA A 475 -13.75 -8.59 -8.91
CA ALA A 475 -14.24 -9.51 -9.93
C ALA A 475 -15.70 -9.19 -10.27
N ALA A 476 -16.00 -8.94 -11.53
CA ALA A 476 -17.36 -8.77 -12.00
C ALA A 476 -18.00 -10.13 -12.34
N LEU A 477 -19.15 -10.39 -11.75
CA LEU A 477 -19.97 -11.55 -12.06
C LEU A 477 -21.06 -11.14 -13.05
N THR A 478 -20.98 -11.66 -14.27
CA THR A 478 -21.85 -11.22 -15.37
C THR A 478 -22.80 -12.31 -15.87
N ASN A 479 -22.62 -13.55 -15.42
CA ASN A 479 -23.42 -14.73 -15.77
C ASN A 479 -23.50 -15.73 -14.59
N GLY A 480 -24.43 -16.70 -14.64
CA GLY A 480 -24.61 -17.75 -13.62
C GLY A 480 -25.69 -17.44 -12.59
N ASP A 481 -25.42 -17.80 -11.33
CA ASP A 481 -26.25 -17.52 -10.16
C ASP A 481 -25.44 -16.78 -9.09
N ILE A 482 -26.15 -16.19 -8.12
CA ILE A 482 -25.55 -15.48 -6.98
C ILE A 482 -25.70 -16.29 -5.68
N ASP A 483 -26.04 -17.57 -5.79
CA ASP A 483 -26.32 -18.39 -4.63
C ASP A 483 -24.99 -18.72 -3.93
N ASN A 484 -25.00 -18.75 -2.59
CA ASN A 484 -23.83 -19.01 -1.75
C ASN A 484 -22.65 -18.01 -1.91
N LEU A 485 -22.85 -16.85 -2.55
CA LEU A 485 -21.86 -15.78 -2.57
C LEU A 485 -22.07 -14.87 -1.35
N VAL A 486 -21.18 -15.00 -0.37
CA VAL A 486 -21.22 -14.24 0.89
C VAL A 486 -19.83 -13.70 1.20
N VAL A 487 -19.78 -12.58 1.93
CA VAL A 487 -18.54 -12.04 2.49
C VAL A 487 -17.91 -13.09 3.40
N GLY A 488 -16.59 -13.26 3.32
CA GLY A 488 -15.82 -14.29 4.01
C GLY A 488 -15.68 -15.61 3.23
N ARG A 489 -16.30 -15.74 2.06
CA ARG A 489 -16.10 -16.93 1.22
C ARG A 489 -14.74 -16.90 0.53
N ASN A 490 -14.04 -18.04 0.59
CA ASN A 490 -12.77 -18.23 -0.08
C ASN A 490 -12.95 -18.59 -1.56
N ALA A 491 -11.98 -18.16 -2.35
CA ALA A 491 -11.83 -18.33 -3.78
C ALA A 491 -10.32 -18.44 -4.10
N ILE A 492 -10.00 -18.72 -5.36
CA ILE A 492 -8.62 -18.68 -5.85
C ILE A 492 -8.53 -17.74 -7.03
N PHE A 493 -7.57 -16.83 -6.99
CA PHE A 493 -7.31 -15.87 -8.06
C PHE A 493 -6.00 -16.23 -8.75
N TYR A 494 -6.02 -16.28 -10.08
CA TYR A 494 -4.82 -16.42 -10.89
C TYR A 494 -4.56 -15.10 -11.59
N ASP A 495 -3.37 -14.53 -11.39
CA ASP A 495 -2.96 -13.33 -12.11
C ASP A 495 -2.63 -13.63 -13.58
N ARG A 496 -2.26 -12.61 -14.36
CA ARG A 496 -1.86 -12.81 -15.77
C ARG A 496 -0.56 -13.60 -15.96
N LYS A 497 0.27 -13.73 -14.93
CA LYS A 497 1.49 -14.54 -14.94
C LYS A 497 1.21 -16.00 -14.56
N GLY A 498 -0.03 -16.32 -14.18
CA GLY A 498 -0.45 -17.65 -13.75
C GLY A 498 -0.15 -17.98 -12.29
N GLN A 499 0.26 -16.98 -11.49
CA GLN A 499 0.52 -17.16 -10.06
C GLN A 499 -0.81 -17.23 -9.31
N ASP A 500 -0.89 -18.14 -8.34
CA ASP A 500 -2.07 -18.35 -7.52
C ASP A 500 -2.07 -17.47 -6.27
N TRP A 501 -3.25 -16.94 -5.96
CA TRP A 501 -3.50 -16.09 -4.80
C TRP A 501 -4.71 -16.64 -4.06
N ASP A 502 -4.58 -16.79 -2.74
CA ASP A 502 -5.71 -17.10 -1.88
C ASP A 502 -6.61 -15.86 -1.83
N ALA A 503 -7.83 -15.97 -2.35
CA ALA A 503 -8.76 -14.85 -2.44
C ALA A 503 -9.91 -15.02 -1.44
N THR A 504 -10.22 -13.98 -0.67
CA THR A 504 -11.36 -13.98 0.27
C THR A 504 -12.27 -12.81 -0.04
N ILE A 505 -13.57 -13.06 -0.21
CA ILE A 505 -14.53 -11.98 -0.48
C ILE A 505 -14.64 -11.07 0.75
N ILE A 506 -14.32 -9.79 0.58
CA ILE A 506 -14.44 -8.76 1.62
C ILE A 506 -15.67 -7.86 1.45
N LYS A 507 -16.16 -7.68 0.22
CA LYS A 507 -17.32 -6.83 -0.08
C LYS A 507 -18.04 -7.30 -1.34
N ILE A 508 -19.36 -7.18 -1.35
CA ILE A 508 -20.21 -7.50 -2.49
C ILE A 508 -21.09 -6.29 -2.83
N ILE A 509 -21.14 -5.91 -4.10
CA ILE A 509 -22.14 -5.00 -4.64
C ILE A 509 -23.18 -5.84 -5.40
N ASP A 510 -24.39 -5.88 -4.85
CA ASP A 510 -25.48 -6.72 -5.37
C ASP A 510 -26.24 -5.99 -6.50
N ASN A 511 -26.13 -6.52 -7.71
CA ASN A 511 -26.88 -6.11 -8.88
C ASN A 511 -27.36 -7.34 -9.67
N PRO A 512 -28.44 -7.23 -10.46
CA PRO A 512 -28.97 -8.37 -11.20
C PRO A 512 -27.98 -8.85 -12.26
N ILE A 513 -27.71 -10.16 -12.28
CA ILE A 513 -26.87 -10.83 -13.30
C ILE A 513 -27.67 -11.47 -14.44
N SER A 514 -28.94 -11.84 -14.19
CA SER A 514 -29.86 -12.35 -15.21
C SER A 514 -31.32 -12.04 -14.89
N ILE A 515 -32.15 -11.95 -15.92
CA ILE A 515 -33.60 -11.70 -15.79
C ILE A 515 -34.27 -12.86 -15.02
N ARG A 516 -33.79 -14.10 -15.25
CA ARG A 516 -34.30 -15.31 -14.58
C ARG A 516 -34.05 -15.27 -13.07
N GLN A 517 -32.89 -14.79 -12.63
CA GLN A 517 -32.60 -14.59 -11.21
C GLN A 517 -33.46 -13.47 -10.62
N ALA A 518 -33.67 -12.38 -11.37
CA ALA A 518 -34.48 -11.25 -10.93
C ALA A 518 -35.94 -11.62 -10.64
N PHE A 519 -36.52 -12.59 -11.37
CA PHE A 519 -37.87 -13.11 -11.11
C PHE A 519 -38.04 -13.63 -9.67
N TRP A 520 -37.02 -14.32 -9.14
CA TRP A 520 -37.04 -14.91 -7.78
C TRP A 520 -36.57 -13.95 -6.69
N SER A 521 -35.99 -12.80 -7.05
CA SER A 521 -35.40 -11.86 -6.10
C SER A 521 -36.37 -11.32 -5.03
N PRO A 522 -37.65 -10.99 -5.32
CA PRO A 522 -38.57 -10.50 -4.29
C PRO A 522 -38.86 -11.58 -3.23
N TYR A 523 -39.08 -12.82 -3.67
CA TYR A 523 -39.36 -13.94 -2.77
C TYR A 523 -38.14 -14.27 -1.89
N ARG A 524 -36.93 -14.23 -2.44
CA ARG A 524 -35.68 -14.41 -1.66
C ARG A 524 -35.53 -13.34 -0.57
N LYS A 525 -35.84 -12.08 -0.89
CA LYS A 525 -35.80 -10.98 0.11
C LYS A 525 -36.78 -11.19 1.24
N VAL A 526 -38.02 -11.61 0.93
CA VAL A 526 -39.03 -11.94 1.94
C VAL A 526 -38.55 -13.10 2.83
N SER A 527 -38.01 -14.18 2.23
CA SER A 527 -37.45 -15.31 2.99
C SER A 527 -36.33 -14.88 3.94
N ARG A 528 -35.36 -14.09 3.45
CA ARG A 528 -34.27 -13.56 4.29
C ARG A 528 -34.78 -12.64 5.40
N PHE A 529 -35.79 -11.83 5.12
CA PHE A 529 -36.41 -10.98 6.14
C PHE A 529 -37.06 -11.83 7.24
N ILE A 530 -37.84 -12.86 6.87
CA ILE A 530 -38.45 -13.80 7.82
C ILE A 530 -37.36 -14.50 8.65
N GLU A 531 -36.33 -15.03 7.99
CA GLU A 531 -35.19 -15.67 8.66
C GLU A 531 -34.49 -14.72 9.64
N THR A 532 -34.26 -13.47 9.24
CA THR A 532 -33.66 -12.45 10.11
C THR A 532 -34.55 -12.14 11.32
N GLN A 533 -35.87 -12.04 11.13
CA GLN A 533 -36.80 -11.82 12.23
C GLN A 533 -36.88 -13.03 13.17
N VAL A 534 -36.87 -14.25 12.63
CA VAL A 534 -36.82 -15.49 13.42
C VAL A 534 -35.51 -15.58 14.20
N ASN A 535 -34.37 -15.30 13.57
CA ASN A 535 -33.06 -15.30 14.23
C ASN A 535 -32.97 -14.21 15.31
N LYS A 536 -33.48 -13.00 15.06
CA LYS A 536 -33.57 -11.94 16.08
C LYS A 536 -34.49 -12.32 17.23
N PHE A 537 -35.62 -12.98 16.94
CA PHE A 537 -36.53 -13.48 17.96
C PHE A 537 -35.88 -14.57 18.81
N ALA A 538 -35.20 -15.54 18.17
CA ALA A 538 -34.46 -16.60 18.85
C ALA A 538 -33.35 -16.04 19.74
N ALA A 539 -32.53 -15.10 19.23
CA ALA A 539 -31.51 -14.41 20.01
C ALA A 539 -32.11 -13.65 21.20
N SER A 540 -33.23 -12.95 21.01
CA SER A 540 -33.91 -12.24 22.11
C SER A 540 -34.56 -13.16 23.15
N GLN A 541 -34.86 -14.41 22.79
CA GLN A 541 -35.34 -15.44 23.72
C GLN A 541 -34.17 -16.04 24.49
N ASP A 542 -33.04 -16.32 23.83
CA ASP A 542 -31.81 -16.72 24.51
C ASP A 542 -31.32 -15.64 25.49
N ASP A 543 -31.39 -14.36 25.12
CA ASP A 543 -31.07 -13.24 26.01
C ASP A 543 -31.99 -13.20 27.24
N LYS A 544 -33.28 -13.53 27.07
CA LYS A 544 -34.26 -13.62 28.19
C LYS A 544 -34.03 -14.84 29.07
N VAL A 545 -33.66 -15.98 28.49
CA VAL A 545 -33.33 -17.21 29.24
C VAL A 545 -32.02 -17.01 30.01
N THR A 546 -31.03 -16.34 29.42
CA THR A 546 -29.77 -15.98 30.09
C THR A 546 -30.03 -14.98 31.22
N ALA A 547 -30.84 -13.93 30.98
CA ALA A 547 -31.23 -12.97 32.04
C ALA A 547 -32.06 -13.59 33.18
N ASN A 548 -32.92 -14.57 32.88
CA ASN A 548 -33.66 -15.33 33.90
C ASN A 548 -32.77 -16.32 34.67
N THR A 549 -31.71 -16.83 34.03
CA THR A 549 -30.71 -17.68 34.70
C THR A 549 -29.80 -16.86 35.60
N THR A 550 -29.39 -15.66 35.18
CA THR A 550 -28.64 -14.71 36.05
C THR A 550 -29.48 -14.26 37.24
N LYS A 551 -30.77 -13.96 37.04
CA LYS A 551 -31.70 -13.66 38.16
C LYS A 551 -31.95 -14.86 39.07
N GLY A 552 -32.03 -16.08 38.52
CA GLY A 552 -32.17 -17.30 39.31
C GLY A 552 -30.95 -17.64 40.17
N ILE A 553 -29.75 -17.21 39.77
CA ILE A 553 -28.51 -17.37 40.55
C ILE A 553 -28.39 -16.29 41.63
N GLU A 554 -28.79 -15.04 41.34
CA GLU A 554 -28.87 -13.96 42.34
C GLU A 554 -29.94 -14.22 43.42
N ASP A 555 -31.08 -14.82 43.06
CA ASP A 555 -32.14 -15.21 44.02
C ASP A 555 -31.79 -16.48 44.85
N ALA A 556 -30.84 -17.32 44.39
CA ALA A 556 -30.44 -18.55 45.06
C ALA A 556 -29.32 -18.37 46.11
N GLN A 557 -28.58 -17.26 46.10
CA GLN A 557 -27.54 -16.98 47.12
C GLN A 557 -28.08 -16.31 48.40
N GLY A 558 -29.36 -15.92 48.45
CA GLY A 558 -29.92 -15.15 49.57
C GLY A 558 -30.79 -15.93 50.59
N LYS A 559 -31.08 -17.22 50.41
CA LYS A 559 -32.00 -17.96 51.30
C LYS A 559 -31.56 -19.38 51.63
N MET A 560 -30.54 -19.49 52.47
CA MET A 560 -30.45 -20.56 53.46
C MET A 560 -30.05 -19.96 54.81
N ILE A 561 -30.86 -20.31 55.83
CA ILE A 561 -30.73 -20.16 57.30
C ILE A 561 -31.87 -19.33 57.93
N ASN A 562 -32.86 -20.10 58.43
CA ASN A 562 -33.74 -19.94 59.59
C ASN A 562 -34.68 -18.72 59.76
N ALA A 563 -35.96 -19.07 60.00
CA ALA A 563 -37.18 -18.27 60.26
C ALA A 563 -37.14 -17.43 61.58
N PRO A 564 -38.20 -16.67 62.03
CA PRO A 564 -39.59 -16.51 61.54
C PRO A 564 -40.24 -15.07 61.62
N LEU A 565 -41.41 -14.95 60.96
CA LEU A 565 -42.69 -14.20 61.23
C LEU A 565 -42.78 -12.68 61.58
N ASP A 566 -43.74 -12.05 60.88
CA ASP A 566 -44.58 -10.85 61.14
C ASP A 566 -44.14 -9.39 60.78
N ALA A 567 -44.79 -8.89 59.70
CA ALA A 567 -45.24 -7.51 59.34
C ALA A 567 -44.23 -6.32 59.18
N PRO A 568 -44.64 -5.19 58.58
CA PRO A 568 -44.81 -4.90 57.14
C PRO A 568 -43.77 -3.87 56.60
N LYS A 569 -43.45 -3.88 55.29
CA LYS A 569 -42.70 -2.78 54.64
C LYS A 569 -43.17 -2.47 53.21
N ALA A 570 -43.09 -1.17 52.93
CA ALA A 570 -43.76 -0.33 51.92
C ALA A 570 -43.16 -0.43 50.48
N PRO A 571 -43.70 0.30 49.48
CA PRO A 571 -43.75 -0.10 48.07
C PRO A 571 -42.48 0.20 47.25
N ALA A 572 -42.29 -0.56 46.17
CA ALA A 572 -41.42 -0.23 45.05
C ALA A 572 -42.23 0.45 43.90
N PRO A 573 -41.63 1.37 43.13
CA PRO A 573 -42.33 2.40 42.34
C PRO A 573 -43.05 1.86 41.09
N PRO A 574 -44.01 2.62 40.52
CA PRO A 574 -44.87 2.13 39.45
C PRO A 574 -44.08 1.90 38.16
N PHE A 575 -44.29 0.73 37.58
CA PHE A 575 -43.88 0.37 36.23
C PHE A 575 -44.65 1.26 35.24
N ASP A 576 -43.92 2.10 34.49
CA ASP A 576 -44.51 3.09 33.58
C ASP A 576 -45.01 2.42 32.28
N ILE A 577 -46.30 2.06 32.28
CA ILE A 577 -47.02 1.39 31.19
C ILE A 577 -47.10 2.28 29.94
N GLY A 578 -46.96 3.61 30.05
CA GLY A 578 -47.13 4.55 28.93
C GLY A 578 -46.05 4.45 27.84
N LYS A 579 -44.79 4.20 28.22
CA LYS A 579 -43.68 4.11 27.25
C LYS A 579 -43.58 2.75 26.54
N PHE A 580 -44.12 1.68 27.14
CA PHE A 580 -44.10 0.33 26.56
C PHE A 580 -45.34 0.03 25.72
N VAL A 581 -46.51 0.57 26.06
CA VAL A 581 -47.72 0.39 25.24
C VAL A 581 -47.57 1.06 23.87
N GLY A 582 -46.88 2.20 23.74
CA GLY A 582 -46.69 2.87 22.45
C GLY A 582 -45.88 2.07 21.42
N ILE A 583 -44.81 1.39 21.85
CA ILE A 583 -43.94 0.61 20.97
C ILE A 583 -44.54 -0.78 20.69
N PHE A 584 -45.15 -1.43 21.69
CA PHE A 584 -45.83 -2.70 21.48
C PHE A 584 -47.12 -2.53 20.68
N ALA A 585 -47.95 -1.52 20.94
CA ALA A 585 -49.15 -1.26 20.14
C ALA A 585 -48.80 -0.96 18.68
N ALA A 586 -47.73 -0.22 18.39
CA ALA A 586 -47.32 0.06 17.00
C ALA A 586 -46.85 -1.20 16.25
N ILE A 587 -46.07 -2.08 16.90
CA ILE A 587 -45.61 -3.34 16.30
C ILE A 587 -46.77 -4.36 16.18
N SER A 588 -47.65 -4.42 17.17
CA SER A 588 -48.84 -5.29 17.18
C SER A 588 -49.93 -4.84 16.19
N LEU A 589 -50.17 -3.53 16.02
CA LEU A 589 -51.08 -3.00 15.00
C LEU A 589 -50.51 -3.21 13.59
N ALA A 590 -49.19 -3.07 13.39
CA ALA A 590 -48.58 -3.34 12.09
C ALA A 590 -48.70 -4.83 11.70
N LEU A 591 -48.47 -5.75 12.63
CA LEU A 591 -48.68 -7.19 12.42
C LEU A 591 -50.17 -7.54 12.23
N GLY A 592 -51.07 -6.91 12.99
CA GLY A 592 -52.52 -7.08 12.86
C GLY A 592 -53.08 -6.56 11.53
N ALA A 593 -52.55 -5.44 11.03
CA ALA A 593 -52.90 -4.89 9.72
C ALA A 593 -52.40 -5.79 8.57
N ILE A 594 -51.20 -6.36 8.68
CA ILE A 594 -50.69 -7.37 7.73
C ILE A 594 -51.55 -8.64 7.78
N GLY A 595 -51.92 -9.12 8.98
CA GLY A 595 -52.79 -10.28 9.14
C GLY A 595 -54.18 -10.05 8.52
N THR A 596 -54.75 -8.86 8.71
CA THR A 596 -56.05 -8.47 8.15
C THR A 596 -55.98 -8.32 6.62
N ALA A 597 -54.88 -7.78 6.09
CA ALA A 597 -54.64 -7.69 4.65
C ALA A 597 -54.44 -9.07 3.99
N ILE A 598 -53.72 -9.98 4.65
CA ILE A 598 -53.57 -11.37 4.18
C ILE A 598 -54.92 -12.08 4.22
N ALA A 599 -55.69 -11.93 5.30
CA ALA A 599 -57.02 -12.52 5.43
C ALA A 599 -58.00 -12.00 4.36
N SER A 600 -57.98 -10.70 4.07
CA SER A 600 -58.83 -10.11 3.01
C SER A 600 -58.43 -10.56 1.61
N VAL A 601 -57.13 -10.73 1.35
CA VAL A 601 -56.62 -11.32 0.10
C VAL A 601 -57.05 -12.79 -0.04
N ILE A 602 -56.96 -13.59 1.03
CA ILE A 602 -57.40 -15.00 1.03
C ILE A 602 -58.91 -15.10 0.83
N ALA A 603 -59.70 -14.26 1.52
CA ALA A 603 -61.15 -14.22 1.37
C ALA A 603 -61.56 -13.80 -0.05
N GLY A 604 -60.91 -12.77 -0.61
CA GLY A 604 -61.11 -12.34 -1.99
C GLY A 604 -60.70 -13.40 -3.02
N PHE A 605 -59.64 -14.16 -2.75
CA PHE A 605 -59.19 -15.27 -3.59
C PHE A 605 -60.20 -16.44 -3.54
N MET A 606 -60.64 -16.86 -2.35
CA MET A 606 -61.65 -17.92 -2.19
C MET A 606 -63.02 -17.57 -2.78
N GLY A 607 -63.31 -16.27 -2.97
CA GLY A 607 -64.52 -15.78 -3.65
C GLY A 607 -64.47 -15.83 -5.19
N LEU A 608 -63.35 -16.20 -5.81
CA LEU A 608 -63.20 -16.29 -7.26
C LEU A 608 -63.71 -17.64 -7.80
N THR A 609 -64.30 -17.62 -9.00
CA THR A 609 -64.62 -18.85 -9.74
C THR A 609 -63.34 -19.62 -10.10
N TRP A 610 -63.40 -20.95 -10.12
CA TRP A 610 -62.23 -21.83 -10.19
C TRP A 610 -61.26 -21.52 -11.36
N TRP A 611 -61.75 -21.08 -12.52
CA TRP A 611 -60.93 -20.72 -13.68
C TRP A 611 -60.22 -19.36 -13.53
N LYS A 612 -60.76 -18.45 -12.71
CA LYS A 612 -60.14 -17.15 -12.38
C LYS A 612 -58.99 -17.31 -11.39
N MET A 613 -58.95 -18.42 -10.64
CA MET A 613 -57.93 -18.68 -9.62
C MET A 613 -56.52 -18.82 -10.19
N PRO A 614 -56.24 -19.64 -11.24
CA PRO A 614 -54.94 -19.66 -11.90
C PRO A 614 -54.55 -18.30 -12.49
N LEU A 615 -55.49 -17.58 -13.11
CA LEU A 615 -55.24 -16.28 -13.72
C LEU A 615 -54.88 -15.21 -12.68
N ALA A 616 -55.60 -15.19 -11.55
CA ALA A 616 -55.32 -14.31 -10.42
C ALA A 616 -53.94 -14.63 -9.79
N LEU A 617 -53.60 -15.91 -9.64
CA LEU A 617 -52.29 -16.33 -9.15
C LEU A 617 -51.15 -15.90 -10.08
N SER A 618 -51.31 -16.09 -11.40
CA SER A 618 -50.36 -15.60 -12.39
C SER A 618 -50.24 -14.07 -12.37
N GLY A 619 -51.36 -13.35 -12.22
CA GLY A 619 -51.38 -11.90 -12.08
C GLY A 619 -50.60 -11.40 -10.85
N ILE A 620 -50.76 -12.06 -9.71
CA ILE A 620 -50.01 -11.75 -8.48
C ILE A 620 -48.51 -12.03 -8.67
N ILE A 621 -48.16 -13.18 -9.23
CA ILE A 621 -46.75 -13.53 -9.51
C ILE A 621 -46.12 -12.48 -10.43
N LEU A 622 -46.83 -12.05 -11.47
CA LEU A 622 -46.35 -11.04 -12.40
C LEU A 622 -46.29 -9.64 -11.77
N LEU A 623 -47.22 -9.29 -10.87
CA LEU A 623 -47.19 -8.02 -10.14
C LEU A 623 -45.99 -7.95 -9.19
N ILE A 624 -45.64 -9.06 -8.54
CA ILE A 624 -44.49 -9.17 -7.62
C ILE A 624 -43.17 -9.21 -8.40
N SER A 625 -43.07 -10.07 -9.41
CA SER A 625 -41.80 -10.34 -10.13
C SER A 625 -41.58 -9.43 -11.34
N GLY A 626 -42.63 -8.93 -11.96
CA GLY A 626 -42.58 -8.11 -13.18
C GLY A 626 -41.71 -6.86 -13.06
N PRO A 627 -41.91 -6.00 -12.04
CA PRO A 627 -41.07 -4.82 -11.82
C PRO A 627 -39.59 -5.17 -11.66
N ALA A 628 -39.27 -6.24 -10.93
CA ALA A 628 -37.89 -6.70 -10.74
C ALA A 628 -37.24 -7.18 -12.05
N MET A 629 -37.99 -7.91 -12.88
CA MET A 629 -37.52 -8.35 -14.21
C MET A 629 -37.29 -7.17 -15.16
N ILE A 630 -38.19 -6.18 -15.17
CA ILE A 630 -38.04 -4.96 -16.00
C ILE A 630 -36.79 -4.19 -15.56
N MET A 631 -36.61 -3.99 -14.26
CA MET A 631 -35.42 -3.34 -13.71
C MET A 631 -34.14 -4.11 -14.04
N ALA A 632 -34.15 -5.44 -13.94
CA ALA A 632 -33.02 -6.26 -14.34
C ALA A 632 -32.71 -6.15 -15.84
N TYR A 633 -33.72 -6.19 -16.70
CA TYR A 633 -33.56 -6.00 -18.14
C TYR A 633 -32.92 -4.64 -18.47
N LEU A 634 -33.39 -3.56 -17.83
CA LEU A 634 -32.84 -2.22 -18.01
C LEU A 634 -31.40 -2.11 -17.51
N LYS A 635 -31.11 -2.63 -16.30
CA LYS A 635 -29.76 -2.62 -15.73
C LYS A 635 -28.77 -3.45 -16.57
N LEU A 636 -29.15 -4.65 -16.98
CA LEU A 636 -28.29 -5.56 -17.75
C LEU A 636 -27.87 -5.00 -19.12
N ARG A 637 -28.71 -4.20 -19.76
CA ARG A 637 -28.38 -3.51 -21.03
C ARG A 637 -27.55 -2.26 -20.84
N LYS A 638 -27.54 -1.69 -19.64
CA LYS A 638 -26.84 -0.45 -19.29
C LYS A 638 -25.61 -0.67 -18.41
N ARG A 639 -25.17 -1.93 -18.20
CA ARG A 639 -23.95 -2.23 -17.45
C ARG A 639 -22.78 -1.49 -18.09
N ASN A 640 -22.07 -0.71 -17.29
CA ASN A 640 -20.98 0.13 -17.76
C ASN A 640 -19.76 -0.05 -16.86
N LEU A 641 -18.61 -0.33 -17.47
CA LEU A 641 -17.35 -0.48 -16.76
C LEU A 641 -16.72 0.87 -16.39
N ALA A 642 -17.11 1.97 -17.04
CA ALA A 642 -16.50 3.29 -16.83
C ALA A 642 -16.40 3.71 -15.35
N PRO A 643 -17.45 3.64 -14.51
CA PRO A 643 -17.36 4.06 -13.11
C PRO A 643 -16.36 3.26 -12.27
N ILE A 644 -16.04 2.02 -12.68
CA ILE A 644 -15.07 1.16 -11.99
C ILE A 644 -13.65 1.59 -12.37
N LEU A 645 -13.41 1.90 -13.65
CA LEU A 645 -12.12 2.38 -14.11
C LEU A 645 -11.84 3.80 -13.64
N ASP A 646 -12.85 4.68 -13.61
CA ASP A 646 -12.74 6.02 -13.06
C ASP A 646 -12.32 5.99 -11.57
N ALA A 647 -12.85 5.02 -10.81
CA ALA A 647 -12.44 4.82 -9.42
C ALA A 647 -10.98 4.35 -9.26
N ASN A 648 -10.40 3.78 -10.31
CA ASN A 648 -8.99 3.36 -10.41
C ASN A 648 -8.10 4.42 -11.09
N GLY A 649 -8.56 5.67 -11.25
CA GLY A 649 -7.75 6.76 -11.79
C GLY A 649 -7.76 6.91 -13.31
N TRP A 650 -8.65 6.20 -14.01
CA TRP A 650 -8.89 6.48 -15.43
C TRP A 650 -9.77 7.73 -15.60
N ALA A 651 -9.66 8.39 -16.75
CA ALA A 651 -10.66 9.37 -17.19
C ALA A 651 -11.39 8.79 -18.41
N ILE A 652 -12.47 8.05 -18.16
CA ILE A 652 -13.24 7.41 -19.24
C ILE A 652 -14.20 8.42 -19.88
N ASN A 653 -14.08 8.59 -21.20
CA ASN A 653 -14.87 9.53 -21.99
C ASN A 653 -16.02 8.83 -22.75
N ALA A 654 -15.85 7.57 -23.18
CA ALA A 654 -16.89 6.82 -23.88
C ALA A 654 -17.53 5.74 -23.01
N ASN A 655 -18.82 5.43 -23.23
CA ASN A 655 -19.49 4.33 -22.53
C ASN A 655 -18.80 3.00 -22.80
N VAL A 656 -18.46 2.26 -21.73
CA VAL A 656 -17.82 0.95 -21.79
C VAL A 656 -18.85 -0.13 -21.44
N ILE A 657 -19.75 -0.42 -22.39
CA ILE A 657 -20.95 -1.21 -22.14
C ILE A 657 -20.65 -2.72 -22.10
N VAL A 658 -21.06 -3.37 -21.02
CA VAL A 658 -21.03 -4.84 -20.87
C VAL A 658 -22.42 -5.42 -21.10
N ASN A 659 -22.79 -5.55 -22.37
CA ASN A 659 -24.10 -6.12 -22.73
C ASN A 659 -24.21 -7.61 -22.34
N ILE A 660 -25.38 -8.23 -22.55
CA ILE A 660 -25.62 -9.61 -22.12
C ILE A 660 -24.74 -10.62 -22.87
N GLN A 661 -24.59 -10.48 -24.18
CA GLN A 661 -23.81 -11.42 -25.00
C GLN A 661 -22.33 -11.37 -24.63
N PHE A 662 -21.77 -10.16 -24.53
CA PHE A 662 -20.39 -9.96 -24.12
C PHE A 662 -20.16 -10.35 -22.65
N GLY A 663 -21.10 -10.02 -21.76
CA GLY A 663 -21.03 -10.43 -20.36
C GLY A 663 -21.01 -11.96 -20.17
N ASN A 664 -21.62 -12.73 -21.05
CA ASN A 664 -21.54 -14.20 -20.99
C ASN A 664 -20.13 -14.73 -21.32
N LEU A 665 -19.25 -13.93 -21.92
CA LEU A 665 -17.85 -14.26 -22.18
C LEU A 665 -16.92 -13.84 -21.03
N LEU A 666 -17.42 -13.06 -20.06
CA LEU A 666 -16.62 -12.59 -18.91
C LEU A 666 -16.85 -13.43 -17.66
N THR A 667 -17.84 -14.34 -17.67
CA THR A 667 -18.06 -15.32 -16.61
C THR A 667 -18.44 -16.66 -17.22
N HIS A 668 -17.55 -17.65 -17.05
CA HIS A 668 -17.76 -19.01 -17.52
C HIS A 668 -18.27 -19.91 -16.40
N ILE A 669 -19.28 -20.71 -16.71
CA ILE A 669 -19.91 -21.65 -15.77
C ILE A 669 -19.34 -23.04 -16.05
N ALA A 670 -19.12 -23.83 -14.99
CA ALA A 670 -18.72 -25.22 -15.12
C ALA A 670 -19.70 -25.98 -16.02
N THR A 671 -19.16 -26.59 -17.06
CA THR A 671 -19.89 -27.50 -17.93
C THR A 671 -19.17 -28.83 -17.93
N LEU A 672 -19.94 -29.93 -17.98
CA LEU A 672 -19.34 -31.25 -18.11
C LEU A 672 -18.73 -31.38 -19.52
N PRO A 673 -17.53 -31.96 -19.66
CA PRO A 673 -16.89 -32.12 -20.95
C PRO A 673 -17.72 -33.03 -21.87
N HIS A 674 -17.58 -32.84 -23.17
CA HIS A 674 -18.30 -33.65 -24.16
C HIS A 674 -17.93 -35.14 -24.00
N GLY A 675 -18.94 -36.02 -23.90
CA GLY A 675 -18.73 -37.45 -23.67
C GLY A 675 -18.61 -37.87 -22.19
N ALA A 676 -18.79 -36.95 -21.23
CA ALA A 676 -18.82 -37.30 -19.81
C ALA A 676 -19.96 -38.31 -19.50
N LYS A 677 -19.60 -39.45 -18.90
CA LYS A 677 -20.57 -40.43 -18.40
C LYS A 677 -21.00 -40.02 -16.99
N ILE A 678 -22.29 -39.72 -16.82
CA ILE A 678 -22.86 -39.36 -15.51
C ILE A 678 -23.39 -40.64 -14.86
N ASN A 679 -22.89 -40.97 -13.66
CA ASN A 679 -23.51 -42.02 -12.84
C ASN A 679 -24.77 -41.44 -12.18
N LEU A 680 -25.94 -41.88 -12.64
CA LEU A 680 -27.24 -41.40 -12.13
C LEU A 680 -27.64 -42.06 -10.80
N ASN A 681 -26.86 -43.05 -10.33
CA ASN A 681 -27.15 -43.80 -9.11
C ASN A 681 -26.41 -43.21 -7.92
N ASP A 682 -26.81 -42.01 -7.51
CA ASP A 682 -26.28 -41.35 -6.30
C ASP A 682 -27.09 -41.78 -5.05
N PRO A 683 -26.49 -42.49 -4.09
CA PRO A 683 -27.17 -42.95 -2.86
C PRO A 683 -27.58 -41.81 -1.92
N PHE A 684 -27.07 -40.59 -2.11
CA PHE A 684 -27.39 -39.40 -1.31
C PHE A 684 -28.32 -38.42 -2.03
N THR A 685 -28.68 -38.70 -3.29
CA THR A 685 -29.73 -37.92 -3.96
C THR A 685 -31.03 -38.19 -3.23
N LYS A 686 -31.57 -37.16 -2.55
CA LYS A 686 -32.94 -37.21 -2.02
C LYS A 686 -33.85 -37.63 -3.16
N LYS A 687 -34.47 -38.82 -3.06
CA LYS A 687 -35.52 -39.26 -3.98
C LYS A 687 -36.57 -38.15 -4.02
N LYS A 688 -36.48 -37.27 -5.02
CA LYS A 688 -37.47 -36.22 -5.25
C LYS A 688 -38.75 -36.99 -5.51
N ARG A 689 -39.66 -37.06 -4.52
CA ARG A 689 -41.01 -37.55 -4.76
C ARG A 689 -41.55 -36.64 -5.86
N PRO A 690 -41.82 -37.16 -7.05
CA PRO A 690 -42.14 -36.31 -8.17
C PRO A 690 -43.52 -35.71 -7.86
N PHE A 691 -43.51 -34.46 -7.36
CA PHE A 691 -44.71 -33.74 -6.96
C PHE A 691 -45.67 -33.60 -8.13
N TRP A 692 -45.14 -33.54 -9.35
CA TRP A 692 -45.90 -33.40 -10.59
C TRP A 692 -46.84 -34.59 -10.88
N PRO A 693 -46.40 -35.85 -10.96
CA PRO A 693 -47.32 -36.98 -11.11
C PRO A 693 -48.27 -37.16 -9.93
N PHE A 694 -47.87 -36.81 -8.70
CA PHE A 694 -48.80 -36.79 -7.56
C PHE A 694 -49.89 -35.71 -7.73
N ALA A 695 -49.50 -34.47 -8.08
CA ALA A 695 -50.43 -33.38 -8.36
C ALA A 695 -51.34 -33.71 -9.57
N LEU A 696 -50.79 -34.33 -10.61
CA LEU A 696 -51.54 -34.72 -11.81
C LEU A 696 -52.53 -35.86 -11.51
N ALA A 697 -52.16 -36.80 -10.64
CA ALA A 697 -53.06 -37.84 -10.13
C ALA A 697 -54.19 -37.25 -9.28
N VAL A 698 -53.89 -36.26 -8.42
CA VAL A 698 -54.90 -35.55 -7.62
C VAL A 698 -55.84 -34.75 -8.52
N ILE A 699 -55.33 -34.05 -9.55
CA ILE A 699 -56.14 -33.33 -10.53
C ILE A 699 -57.07 -34.28 -11.29
N LEU A 700 -56.56 -35.44 -11.73
CA LEU A 700 -57.37 -36.47 -12.39
C LEU A 700 -58.45 -37.03 -11.47
N LEU A 701 -58.14 -37.27 -10.20
CA LEU A 701 -59.10 -37.73 -9.20
C LEU A 701 -60.20 -36.68 -8.98
N ILE A 702 -59.84 -35.41 -8.84
CA ILE A 702 -60.80 -34.31 -8.70
C ILE A 702 -61.66 -34.20 -9.96
N ALA A 703 -61.09 -34.29 -11.16
CA ALA A 703 -61.84 -34.26 -12.41
C ALA A 703 -62.83 -35.43 -12.52
N LEU A 704 -62.43 -36.63 -12.07
CA LEU A 704 -63.28 -37.82 -12.06
C LEU A 704 -64.43 -37.69 -11.04
N VAL A 705 -64.14 -37.16 -9.85
CA VAL A 705 -65.16 -36.87 -8.82
C VAL A 705 -66.12 -35.79 -9.32
N PHE A 706 -65.61 -34.73 -9.96
CA PHE A 706 -66.45 -33.67 -10.53
C PHE A 706 -67.35 -34.19 -11.66
N TYR A 707 -66.79 -35.02 -12.56
CA TYR A 707 -67.54 -35.65 -13.64
C TYR A 707 -68.61 -36.61 -13.11
N SER A 708 -68.28 -37.42 -12.10
CA SER A 708 -69.23 -38.36 -11.49
C SER A 708 -70.35 -37.65 -10.71
N LEU A 709 -70.04 -36.56 -9.98
CA LEU A 709 -71.02 -35.73 -9.29
C LEU A 709 -71.91 -34.93 -10.27
N TRP A 710 -71.37 -34.50 -11.41
CA TRP A 710 -72.14 -33.91 -12.51
C TRP A 710 -73.09 -34.94 -13.14
N LYS A 711 -72.60 -36.15 -13.45
CA LYS A 711 -73.43 -37.25 -13.99
C LYS A 711 -74.51 -37.72 -13.02
N ALA A 712 -74.24 -37.67 -11.71
CA ALA A 712 -75.19 -38.01 -10.66
C ALA A 712 -76.21 -36.88 -10.35
N GLY A 713 -76.13 -35.73 -11.03
CA GLY A 713 -77.08 -34.62 -10.88
C GLY A 713 -76.95 -33.81 -9.58
N LEU A 714 -75.89 -34.04 -8.80
CA LEU A 714 -75.61 -33.35 -7.54
C LEU A 714 -74.97 -31.97 -7.75
N ILE A 715 -74.43 -31.71 -8.94
CA ILE A 715 -73.82 -30.43 -9.32
C ILE A 715 -74.41 -29.96 -10.66
N TRP A 716 -75.04 -28.78 -10.65
CA TRP A 716 -75.52 -28.12 -11.87
C TRP A 716 -74.46 -27.14 -12.38
N VAL A 717 -73.81 -27.49 -13.49
CA VAL A 717 -72.94 -26.57 -14.22
C VAL A 717 -73.83 -25.82 -15.22
N ARG A 718 -74.21 -24.57 -14.89
CA ARG A 718 -74.67 -23.63 -15.92
C ARG A 718 -73.43 -23.15 -16.67
N LEU A 719 -73.34 -23.54 -17.94
CA LEU A 719 -72.39 -22.98 -18.90
C LEU A 719 -72.69 -21.51 -19.15
#